data_AF-A0A1A8VG41-F1
#
_entry.id   AF-A0A1A8VG41-F1
#
_cell.length_a   1.000
_cell.length_b   1.000
_cell.length_c   1.000
_cell.angle_alpha   90.00
_cell.angle_beta   90.00
_cell.angle_gamma   90.00
#
_symmetry.space_group_name_H-M   'P 1'
#
loop_
_entity.id
_entity.type
_entity.pdbx_description
1 polymer ?
#
loop_
_entity_poly.entity_id
_entity_poly.type
_entity_poly.pdbx_seq_one_letter_code
_entity_poly.pdbx_strand_id
1 'polypeptide(L)'
;MEAGGFPASLQDQFMLSPLVTWVKTFIPNDGDVHLDFSDLLDGVILNDIMAQINPPSAPPGVKSVCRDPSRRIQNLNFLVQQVKAYYLDHLRQLIMIPLPDVLLLANAPYCEQSLDEMKKLLLLLLGCAVQCETKEAHIERIQTLDFETKAAIAAHIQELTHNQENVLDLQWLESNEMHPEEMESVLKNTAALLRVLLDQRDLHLETIAELMQEKEGVVTLHSSPPSPQSDSFSPSMQHQQAGTHLGVELADSRAKVRRLRQELEEKSEQMLDCRHELENMEAELKRVQQENSQLLLDARVARTYRDELDALREQAIKADKLESEVGRYREQLHKMDFYKAKVEELKEDNRVLQETKEVLEDQLEGCRTRMDKIHQLEKHSLLLKAQILDMEQEKEADTRRLKELQEENLSLCLAQRRSMEESQHLGWELEQLSRSTDTPHGQQSLSEEVSERTRSQILKLQKDNQSLLRTIKELRGKTQTKHGPHLVCNIDNFASSAGDSSVMQTISCPVSQNHNDVLHRNALPLETRNRESDCSQILATDLDAVLSTDGPGLPGQDGEHLHAEGSGEHFNDMILDLEVLENIHNRRHCLAGSNEQAPISNSSSPCCDSILTGAPARSSHSSKQMKRLQVKYRALDSVNQQLQTSLHNSERKVQRLEAEIQELEAENQVLQASLEELRISARRLEQLEAEKQHLEHEGTTLERDKRQLEKENRRLRQQVEIQEANLDSRNVSVASLEREMRSLMKELEASRETSERVKSLERDKRDLNKQAAIDQKALAALREELVCEKLKTLQRDNDQEKLTHELEMRLLNQESTQQDTADNRRFRMLESELESSLKSSLLIKDDKIAALGARLQESSSLNQQLRHELKTVKLSNEALQQRQQEEDEWTASHNNPPAETMTEWLRESQEATRELLRLKDRLIQVERTNATLVAERQAMQMLLKQLESQSDGHQAQILTLQRQAASLQETNTALQTCNTNLQVEKSTLNSQSASLSAHNAQLQQQQAGMEAERDSAVQTRDELRGAHEQLLRDHERLAVLHERRAMEYEALVGKHACLKKAHRTLELEHRTLQDRYSSLLQQRTKLEELEKTLKEEQMRIVVEKEQHQTTAAECRRLGDEKEWLNQTYRQLLSDSEALTAEHKQLKSQLNEAKLERTWLEADFSKLKKEFQELDIASTKLTNQ
;
A
#
# COMPACT_ATOMS: atom_id res chain seq x y z
N MET A 1 50.44 2.72 -62.79
CA MET A 1 49.50 3.55 -63.58
C MET A 1 49.98 4.99 -63.54
N GLU A 2 49.64 5.72 -64.59
CA GLU A 2 50.18 7.01 -65.03
C GLU A 2 50.29 8.07 -63.93
N ALA A 3 51.49 8.64 -63.78
CA ALA A 3 51.69 9.94 -63.14
C ALA A 3 51.15 11.02 -64.10
N GLY A 4 49.83 11.26 -64.01
CA GLY A 4 49.21 12.42 -64.64
C GLY A 4 49.77 13.69 -64.02
N GLY A 5 50.35 14.57 -64.84
CA GLY A 5 50.84 15.86 -64.40
C GLY A 5 49.71 16.65 -63.73
N PHE A 6 49.91 17.01 -62.47
CA PHE A 6 48.98 17.87 -61.74
C PHE A 6 48.91 19.23 -62.47
N PRO A 7 47.72 19.73 -62.85
CA PRO A 7 47.61 21.03 -63.49
C PRO A 7 47.92 22.11 -62.46
N ALA A 8 49.05 22.82 -62.60
CA ALA A 8 49.42 23.94 -61.74
C ALA A 8 48.27 24.97 -61.57
N SER A 9 47.39 25.06 -62.58
CA SER A 9 46.18 25.90 -62.57
C SER A 9 45.20 25.62 -61.43
N LEU A 10 45.06 24.37 -60.97
CA LEU A 10 44.13 24.02 -59.87
C LEU A 10 44.68 24.48 -58.52
N GLN A 11 45.98 24.33 -58.30
CA GLN A 11 46.66 24.85 -57.12
C GLN A 11 46.60 26.38 -57.07
N ASP A 12 46.87 27.05 -58.19
CA ASP A 12 46.83 28.50 -58.28
C ASP A 12 45.41 29.03 -57.99
N GLN A 13 44.37 28.35 -58.49
CA GLN A 13 42.98 28.67 -58.18
C GLN A 13 42.64 28.47 -56.70
N PHE A 14 43.13 27.40 -56.07
CA PHE A 14 42.94 27.16 -54.65
C PHE A 14 43.62 28.23 -53.77
N MET A 15 44.83 28.67 -54.14
CA MET A 15 45.57 29.71 -53.41
C MET A 15 44.95 31.11 -53.52
N LEU A 16 44.02 31.29 -54.48
CA LEU A 16 43.16 32.47 -54.62
C LEU A 16 41.79 32.30 -53.96
N SER A 17 41.53 31.15 -53.32
CA SER A 17 40.24 30.88 -52.69
C SER A 17 39.99 31.80 -51.48
N PRO A 18 38.73 32.09 -51.14
CA PRO A 18 38.37 32.96 -50.02
C PRO A 18 38.96 32.50 -48.67
N LEU A 19 39.03 31.20 -48.42
CA LEU A 19 39.60 30.63 -47.20
C LEU A 19 41.11 30.89 -47.10
N VAL A 20 41.86 30.73 -48.20
CA VAL A 20 43.30 31.03 -48.22
C VAL A 20 43.56 32.53 -48.11
N THR A 21 42.72 33.35 -48.73
CA THR A 21 42.78 34.82 -48.59
C THR A 21 42.52 35.27 -47.16
N TRP A 22 41.64 34.59 -46.43
CA TRP A 22 41.46 34.79 -44.99
C TRP A 22 42.71 34.41 -44.19
N VAL A 23 43.31 33.25 -44.45
CA VAL A 23 44.56 32.81 -43.78
C VAL A 23 45.68 33.85 -43.98
N LYS A 24 45.80 34.44 -45.18
CA LYS A 24 46.78 35.48 -45.49
C LYS A 24 46.67 36.72 -44.57
N THR A 25 45.51 36.98 -43.97
CA THR A 25 45.32 38.12 -43.03
C THR A 25 46.06 37.96 -41.70
N PHE A 26 46.53 36.75 -41.37
CA PHE A 26 47.32 36.47 -40.17
C PHE A 26 48.82 36.65 -40.37
N ILE A 27 49.26 36.89 -41.61
CA ILE A 27 50.66 37.10 -41.96
C ILE A 27 50.95 38.61 -41.92
N PRO A 28 51.98 39.07 -41.20
CA PRO A 28 52.36 40.47 -41.17
C PRO A 28 52.67 41.00 -42.57
N ASN A 29 52.15 42.17 -42.95
CA ASN A 29 52.37 42.83 -44.25
C ASN A 29 53.81 43.39 -44.44
N ASP A 30 54.80 42.93 -43.67
CA ASP A 30 56.20 43.27 -43.91
C ASP A 30 56.66 42.54 -45.18
N GLY A 31 56.93 43.32 -46.22
CA GLY A 31 56.99 42.85 -47.61
C GLY A 31 57.83 41.59 -47.87
N ASP A 32 57.32 40.78 -48.82
CA ASP A 32 57.96 39.68 -49.55
C ASP A 32 57.76 38.23 -49.04
N VAL A 33 56.92 37.99 -48.03
CA VAL A 33 56.51 36.61 -47.67
C VAL A 33 55.24 36.21 -48.42
N HIS A 34 55.41 35.58 -49.58
CA HIS A 34 54.31 34.95 -50.32
C HIS A 34 53.94 33.62 -49.66
N LEU A 35 52.69 33.48 -49.20
CA LEU A 35 52.18 32.21 -48.69
C LEU A 35 52.01 31.23 -49.85
N ASP A 36 52.82 30.18 -49.88
CA ASP A 36 52.72 29.10 -50.84
C ASP A 36 51.92 27.93 -50.28
N PHE A 37 51.40 27.07 -51.16
CA PHE A 37 50.64 25.89 -50.75
C PHE A 37 51.48 24.93 -49.88
N SER A 38 52.80 24.89 -50.09
CA SER A 38 53.71 24.10 -49.25
C SER A 38 53.72 24.57 -47.79
N ASP A 39 53.52 25.86 -47.53
CA ASP A 39 53.54 26.41 -46.17
C ASP A 39 52.25 26.05 -45.41
N LEU A 40 51.13 25.92 -46.12
CA LEU A 40 49.88 25.37 -45.56
C LEU A 40 50.02 23.88 -45.23
N LEU A 41 50.65 23.11 -46.12
CA LEU A 41 50.87 21.67 -45.96
C LEU A 41 51.82 21.31 -44.80
N ASP A 42 52.76 22.19 -44.48
CA ASP A 42 53.66 22.01 -43.34
C ASP A 42 52.93 22.15 -41.99
N GLY A 43 51.72 22.71 -41.99
CA GLY A 43 50.84 22.83 -40.84
C GLY A 43 51.32 23.81 -39.77
N VAL A 44 52.50 24.42 -39.92
CA VAL A 44 53.09 25.33 -38.93
C VAL A 44 52.25 26.60 -38.79
N ILE A 45 51.99 27.29 -39.91
CA ILE A 45 51.19 28.53 -39.93
C ILE A 45 49.78 28.30 -39.39
N LEU A 46 49.17 27.16 -39.73
CA LEU A 46 47.83 26.83 -39.28
C LEU A 46 47.77 26.52 -37.77
N ASN A 47 48.81 25.88 -37.22
CA ASN A 47 48.94 25.69 -35.78
C ASN A 47 49.21 27.02 -35.05
N ASP A 48 49.98 27.93 -35.64
CA ASP A 48 50.19 29.27 -35.07
C ASP A 48 48.87 30.06 -35.04
N ILE A 49 48.05 29.95 -36.07
CA ILE A 49 46.70 30.53 -36.10
C ILE A 49 45.81 29.90 -35.03
N MET A 50 45.82 28.57 -34.89
CA MET A 50 45.05 27.89 -33.84
C MET A 50 45.49 28.31 -32.43
N ALA A 51 46.79 28.50 -32.21
CA ALA A 51 47.32 29.00 -30.94
C ALA A 51 46.92 30.45 -30.64
N GLN A 52 46.65 31.28 -31.66
CA GLN A 52 46.07 32.61 -31.48
C GLN A 52 44.57 32.56 -31.16
N ILE A 53 43.84 31.58 -31.71
CA ILE A 53 42.40 31.39 -31.46
C ILE A 53 42.16 30.80 -30.07
N ASN A 54 42.98 29.82 -29.67
CA ASN A 54 42.92 29.16 -28.37
C ASN A 54 44.34 29.02 -27.77
N PRO A 55 44.76 29.93 -26.87
CA PRO A 55 46.08 29.89 -26.27
C PRO A 55 46.28 28.59 -25.45
N PRO A 56 47.25 27.73 -25.80
CA PRO A 56 47.40 26.44 -25.11
C PRO A 56 47.99 26.60 -23.71
N SER A 57 47.54 25.76 -22.76
CA SER A 57 48.01 25.73 -21.36
C SER A 57 49.50 25.30 -21.21
N ALA A 58 50.11 24.76 -22.26
CA ALA A 58 51.52 24.35 -22.34
C ALA A 58 52.11 24.77 -23.71
N PRO A 59 53.43 25.07 -23.80
CA PRO A 59 54.02 25.53 -25.06
C PRO A 59 53.93 24.44 -26.15
N PRO A 60 53.50 24.77 -27.37
CA PRO A 60 53.28 23.81 -28.44
C PRO A 60 54.60 23.14 -28.87
N GLY A 61 54.59 21.81 -28.96
CA GLY A 61 55.70 21.01 -29.46
C GLY A 61 55.89 21.04 -30.98
N VAL A 62 55.45 22.10 -31.67
CA VAL A 62 55.55 22.22 -33.14
C VAL A 62 56.99 22.54 -33.52
N LYS A 63 57.67 21.61 -34.20
CA LYS A 63 59.08 21.73 -34.57
C LYS A 63 59.23 21.91 -36.09
N SER A 64 59.79 23.05 -36.49
CA SER A 64 60.42 23.44 -37.77
C SER A 64 59.80 22.93 -39.10
N VAL A 65 59.54 23.86 -40.02
CA VAL A 65 59.29 23.68 -41.47
C VAL A 65 60.01 22.43 -42.02
N CYS A 66 59.28 21.50 -42.63
CA CYS A 66 59.90 20.27 -43.11
C CYS A 66 59.14 19.62 -44.27
N ARG A 67 59.86 19.39 -45.36
CA ARG A 67 59.38 18.64 -46.53
C ARG A 67 59.11 17.16 -46.26
N ASP A 68 59.49 16.65 -45.08
CA ASP A 68 59.28 15.26 -44.67
C ASP A 68 57.78 14.97 -44.42
N PRO A 69 57.16 14.02 -45.15
CA PRO A 69 55.78 13.62 -44.93
C PRO A 69 55.47 13.26 -43.48
N SER A 70 56.42 12.65 -42.75
CA SER A 70 56.21 12.22 -41.36
C SER A 70 55.96 13.41 -40.42
N ARG A 71 56.69 14.50 -40.63
CA ARG A 71 56.51 15.74 -39.85
C ARG A 71 55.26 16.51 -40.26
N ARG A 72 54.91 16.49 -41.55
CA ARG A 72 53.63 17.03 -42.02
C ARG A 72 52.44 16.32 -41.39
N ILE A 73 52.49 14.98 -41.32
CA ILE A 73 51.49 14.17 -40.61
C ILE A 73 51.40 14.60 -39.15
N GLN A 74 52.53 14.72 -38.46
CA GLN A 74 52.54 15.11 -37.05
C GLN A 74 51.92 16.50 -36.81
N ASN A 75 52.34 17.51 -37.58
CA ASN A 75 51.86 18.89 -37.42
C ASN A 75 50.37 19.02 -37.77
N LEU A 76 49.92 18.43 -38.87
CA LEU A 76 48.53 18.47 -39.30
C LEU A 76 47.62 17.64 -38.39
N ASN A 77 48.08 16.49 -37.89
CA ASN A 77 47.31 15.68 -36.94
C ASN A 77 47.15 16.41 -35.60
N PHE A 78 48.21 17.06 -35.11
CA PHE A 78 48.14 17.91 -33.93
C PHE A 78 47.10 19.04 -34.09
N LEU A 79 47.09 19.70 -35.26
CA LEU A 79 46.10 20.72 -35.57
C LEU A 79 44.67 20.18 -35.60
N VAL A 80 44.43 19.05 -36.29
CA VAL A 80 43.10 18.43 -36.36
C VAL A 80 42.60 18.03 -34.98
N GLN A 81 43.48 17.54 -34.10
CA GLN A 81 43.16 17.22 -32.71
C GLN A 81 42.81 18.47 -31.89
N GLN A 82 43.58 19.54 -32.02
CA GLN A 82 43.30 20.83 -31.38
C GLN A 82 41.94 21.38 -31.80
N VAL A 83 41.67 21.39 -33.11
CA VAL A 83 40.38 21.83 -33.68
C VAL A 83 39.24 20.97 -33.13
N LYS A 84 39.37 19.63 -33.17
CA LYS A 84 38.34 18.72 -32.65
C LYS A 84 38.05 18.94 -31.17
N ALA A 85 39.10 19.05 -30.35
CA ALA A 85 38.97 19.31 -28.91
C ALA A 85 38.31 20.66 -28.65
N TYR A 86 38.63 21.69 -29.45
CA TYR A 86 38.02 23.00 -29.31
C TYR A 86 36.50 22.97 -29.58
N TYR A 87 36.06 22.35 -30.68
CA TYR A 87 34.63 22.20 -30.97
C TYR A 87 33.91 21.45 -29.84
N LEU A 88 34.46 20.33 -29.39
CA LEU A 88 33.80 19.49 -28.39
C LEU A 88 33.81 20.12 -26.99
N ASP A 89 34.97 20.52 -26.51
CA ASP A 89 35.18 20.89 -25.11
C ASP A 89 34.80 22.34 -24.83
N HIS A 90 35.08 23.26 -25.78
CA HIS A 90 34.86 24.70 -25.59
C HIS A 90 33.54 25.16 -26.22
N LEU A 91 33.27 24.75 -27.46
CA LEU A 91 32.05 25.16 -28.17
C LEU A 91 30.84 24.26 -27.84
N ARG A 92 31.06 23.09 -27.22
CA ARG A 92 30.02 22.06 -27.01
C ARG A 92 29.33 21.67 -28.31
N GLN A 93 30.10 21.56 -29.38
CA GLN A 93 29.65 21.23 -30.73
C GLN A 93 30.36 19.97 -31.23
N LEU A 94 29.62 19.11 -31.92
CA LEU A 94 30.12 17.90 -32.55
C LEU A 94 30.31 18.14 -34.05
N ILE A 95 31.54 17.95 -34.53
CA ILE A 95 31.83 18.01 -35.97
C ILE A 95 31.19 16.80 -36.65
N MET A 96 30.26 17.05 -37.58
CA MET A 96 29.51 16.03 -38.32
C MET A 96 30.11 15.74 -39.71
N ILE A 97 30.87 16.68 -40.28
CA ILE A 97 31.66 16.42 -41.49
C ILE A 97 32.83 15.45 -41.19
N PRO A 98 33.23 14.61 -42.16
CA PRO A 98 34.44 13.81 -42.04
C PRO A 98 35.65 14.70 -41.74
N LEU A 99 36.45 14.30 -40.74
CA LEU A 99 37.67 15.03 -40.37
C LEU A 99 38.67 15.02 -41.54
N PRO A 100 39.48 16.09 -41.72
CA PRO A 100 40.45 16.17 -42.80
C PRO A 100 41.43 14.98 -42.82
N ASP A 101 41.61 14.34 -43.97
CA ASP A 101 42.55 13.21 -44.11
C ASP A 101 44.00 13.69 -44.15
N VAL A 102 44.64 13.64 -42.98
CA VAL A 102 46.03 14.05 -42.77
C VAL A 102 47.02 13.18 -43.56
N LEU A 103 46.72 11.88 -43.74
CA LEU A 103 47.61 10.98 -44.48
C LEU A 103 47.59 11.30 -45.96
N LEU A 104 46.42 11.64 -46.51
CA LEU A 104 46.29 12.09 -47.89
C LEU A 104 47.02 13.42 -48.12
N LEU A 105 46.82 14.39 -47.22
CA LEU A 105 47.49 15.70 -47.26
C LEU A 105 49.02 15.58 -47.22
N ALA A 106 49.56 14.64 -46.45
CA ALA A 106 51.01 14.47 -46.33
C ALA A 106 51.64 13.64 -47.45
N ASN A 107 50.99 12.54 -47.86
CA ASN A 107 51.56 11.56 -48.79
C ASN A 107 51.28 11.87 -50.27
N ALA A 108 50.13 12.50 -50.56
CA ALA A 108 49.75 12.92 -51.92
C ALA A 108 49.27 14.39 -51.93
N PRO A 109 50.14 15.36 -51.56
CA PRO A 109 49.76 16.76 -51.36
C PRO A 109 49.26 17.48 -52.61
N TYR A 110 49.67 17.06 -53.80
CA TYR A 110 49.33 17.72 -55.08
C TYR A 110 48.33 16.86 -55.88
N CYS A 111 47.16 16.60 -55.30
CA CYS A 111 46.02 16.03 -56.00
C CYS A 111 44.75 16.86 -55.72
N GLU A 112 43.69 16.66 -56.49
CA GLU A 112 42.44 17.42 -56.31
C GLU A 112 41.83 17.13 -54.93
N GLN A 113 41.89 15.86 -54.51
CA GLN A 113 41.38 15.40 -53.22
C GLN A 113 42.13 16.05 -52.05
N SER A 114 43.44 16.25 -52.12
CA SER A 114 44.20 16.92 -51.06
C SER A 114 43.88 18.40 -50.96
N LEU A 115 43.52 19.07 -52.07
CA LEU A 115 43.01 20.44 -52.01
C LEU A 115 41.65 20.51 -51.30
N ASP A 116 40.78 19.52 -51.52
CA ASP A 116 39.50 19.42 -50.80
C ASP A 116 39.69 19.13 -49.31
N GLU A 117 40.63 18.27 -48.93
CA GLU A 117 40.96 18.02 -47.52
C GLU A 117 41.56 19.27 -46.85
N MET A 118 42.42 20.03 -47.55
CA MET A 118 42.95 21.29 -47.05
C MET A 118 41.82 22.32 -46.90
N LYS A 119 40.86 22.37 -47.84
CA LYS A 119 39.69 23.24 -47.75
C LYS A 119 38.86 22.94 -46.49
N LYS A 120 38.61 21.66 -46.19
CA LYS A 120 37.90 21.24 -44.96
C LYS A 120 38.64 21.69 -43.70
N LEU A 121 39.97 21.54 -43.68
CA LEU A 121 40.81 21.95 -42.56
C LEU A 121 40.74 23.47 -42.32
N LEU A 122 40.87 24.27 -43.38
CA LEU A 122 40.75 25.73 -43.32
C LEU A 122 39.34 26.18 -42.91
N LEU A 123 38.31 25.49 -43.39
CA LEU A 123 36.91 25.77 -43.06
C LEU A 123 36.63 25.55 -41.57
N LEU A 124 37.09 24.42 -41.01
CA LEU A 124 36.95 24.13 -39.58
C LEU A 124 37.72 25.13 -38.71
N LEU A 125 38.94 25.51 -39.13
CA LEU A 125 39.76 26.51 -38.43
C LEU A 125 39.12 27.90 -38.45
N LEU A 126 38.49 28.29 -39.57
CA LEU A 126 37.69 29.51 -39.65
C LEU A 126 36.52 29.48 -38.67
N GLY A 127 35.82 28.36 -38.56
CA GLY A 127 34.74 28.20 -37.58
C GLY A 127 35.20 28.38 -36.13
N CYS A 128 36.36 27.81 -35.77
CA CYS A 128 36.99 28.08 -34.47
C CYS A 128 37.21 29.59 -34.25
N ALA A 129 37.77 30.27 -35.26
CA ALA A 129 38.11 31.69 -35.16
C ALA A 129 36.88 32.61 -34.97
N VAL A 130 35.75 32.30 -35.61
CA VAL A 130 34.54 33.13 -35.53
C VAL A 130 33.63 32.79 -34.34
N GLN A 131 33.90 31.67 -33.67
CA GLN A 131 33.18 31.24 -32.47
C GLN A 131 34.03 31.33 -31.18
N CYS A 132 35.28 31.80 -31.26
CA CYS A 132 36.13 31.99 -30.09
C CYS A 132 35.80 33.22 -29.23
N GLU A 133 36.40 33.29 -28.04
CA GLU A 133 36.20 34.41 -27.11
C GLU A 133 36.63 35.76 -27.71
N THR A 134 37.63 35.76 -28.62
CA THR A 134 38.12 36.94 -29.33
C THR A 134 37.60 37.04 -30.77
N LYS A 135 36.42 36.47 -31.05
CA LYS A 135 35.84 36.43 -32.41
C LYS A 135 35.73 37.80 -33.07
N GLU A 136 35.50 38.88 -32.32
CA GLU A 136 35.37 40.23 -32.84
C GLU A 136 36.64 40.65 -33.60
N ALA A 137 37.83 40.33 -33.07
CA ALA A 137 39.11 40.64 -33.71
C ALA A 137 39.33 39.85 -35.01
N HIS A 138 38.78 38.64 -35.12
CA HIS A 138 38.84 37.84 -36.34
C HIS A 138 37.80 38.28 -37.37
N ILE A 139 36.61 38.69 -36.91
CA ILE A 139 35.55 39.28 -37.75
C ILE A 139 36.01 40.62 -38.32
N GLU A 140 36.67 41.47 -37.53
CA GLU A 140 37.25 42.73 -38.01
C GLU A 140 38.29 42.49 -39.13
N ARG A 141 39.14 41.45 -39.00
CA ARG A 141 40.06 41.06 -40.08
C ARG A 141 39.30 40.65 -41.34
N ILE A 142 38.24 39.85 -41.23
CA ILE A 142 37.36 39.50 -42.37
C ILE A 142 36.74 40.76 -42.99
N GLN A 143 36.38 41.75 -42.17
CA GLN A 143 35.84 43.04 -42.63
C GLN A 143 36.85 43.90 -43.40
N THR A 144 38.15 43.59 -43.36
CA THR A 144 39.15 44.29 -44.19
C THR A 144 39.24 43.76 -45.63
N LEU A 145 38.69 42.57 -45.90
CA LEU A 145 38.74 41.92 -47.22
C LEU A 145 37.81 42.60 -48.25
N ASP A 146 37.97 42.26 -49.53
CA ASP A 146 37.07 42.75 -50.58
C ASP A 146 35.65 42.17 -50.44
N PHE A 147 34.67 42.81 -51.08
CA PHE A 147 33.25 42.48 -50.91
C PHE A 147 32.92 41.04 -51.35
N GLU A 148 33.49 40.56 -52.46
CA GLU A 148 33.23 39.23 -52.98
C GLU A 148 33.80 38.15 -52.05
N THR A 149 35.05 38.34 -51.60
CA THR A 149 35.69 37.45 -50.62
C THR A 149 34.94 37.44 -49.28
N LYS A 150 34.47 38.60 -48.80
CA LYS A 150 33.61 38.68 -47.59
C LYS A 150 32.34 37.88 -47.73
N ALA A 151 31.63 38.03 -48.84
CA ALA A 151 30.38 37.31 -49.09
C ALA A 151 30.62 35.78 -49.14
N ALA A 152 31.72 35.35 -49.76
CA ALA A 152 32.09 33.94 -49.81
C ALA A 152 32.52 33.38 -48.44
N ILE A 153 33.30 34.13 -47.64
CA ILE A 153 33.64 33.73 -46.27
C ILE A 153 32.38 33.70 -45.39
N ALA A 154 31.46 34.65 -45.54
CA ALA A 154 30.18 34.64 -44.82
C ALA A 154 29.33 33.41 -45.17
N ALA A 155 29.33 32.97 -46.44
CA ALA A 155 28.69 31.73 -46.83
C ALA A 155 29.34 30.50 -46.16
N HIS A 156 30.67 30.47 -46.06
CA HIS A 156 31.39 29.41 -45.33
C HIS A 156 31.14 29.42 -43.81
N ILE A 157 30.98 30.59 -43.21
CA ILE A 157 30.58 30.70 -41.79
C ILE A 157 29.16 30.18 -41.61
N GLN A 158 28.21 30.55 -42.48
CA GLN A 158 26.84 30.03 -42.42
C GLN A 158 26.81 28.51 -42.62
N GLU A 159 27.57 28.00 -43.59
CA GLU A 159 27.72 26.58 -43.88
C GLU A 159 28.17 25.77 -42.67
N LEU A 160 28.99 26.35 -41.78
CA LEU A 160 29.55 25.61 -40.65
C LEU A 160 28.83 25.89 -39.31
N THR A 161 28.21 27.06 -39.17
CA THR A 161 27.57 27.47 -37.90
C THR A 161 26.05 27.29 -37.88
N HIS A 162 25.39 27.31 -39.04
CA HIS A 162 23.92 27.19 -39.15
C HIS A 162 23.47 25.87 -39.78
N ASN A 163 24.38 25.12 -40.42
CA ASN A 163 24.05 23.81 -40.98
C ASN A 163 24.38 22.68 -39.99
N GLN A 164 23.33 22.10 -39.40
CA GLN A 164 23.44 21.01 -38.43
C GLN A 164 23.97 19.69 -39.04
N GLU A 165 23.99 19.58 -40.37
CA GLU A 165 24.60 18.44 -41.07
C GLU A 165 26.14 18.49 -41.02
N ASN A 166 26.71 19.68 -40.82
CA ASN A 166 28.15 19.89 -40.81
C ASN A 166 28.72 19.97 -39.38
N VAL A 167 28.02 20.67 -38.48
CA VAL A 167 28.37 20.77 -37.05
C VAL A 167 27.08 20.75 -36.23
N LEU A 168 26.99 19.83 -35.28
CA LEU A 168 25.84 19.67 -34.39
C LEU A 168 26.13 20.31 -33.04
N ASP A 169 25.31 21.27 -32.63
CA ASP A 169 25.43 21.91 -31.32
C ASP A 169 24.75 21.07 -30.23
N LEU A 170 25.56 20.59 -29.27
CA LEU A 170 25.12 19.66 -28.22
C LEU A 170 24.28 20.37 -27.16
N GLN A 171 24.37 21.69 -27.05
CA GLN A 171 23.53 22.46 -26.13
C GLN A 171 22.05 22.33 -26.50
N TRP A 172 21.74 22.16 -27.79
CA TRP A 172 20.37 21.92 -28.28
C TRP A 172 19.79 20.57 -27.87
N LEU A 173 20.62 19.58 -27.57
CA LEU A 173 20.16 18.30 -27.01
C LEU A 173 19.85 18.41 -25.50
N GLU A 174 20.45 19.37 -24.81
CA GLU A 174 20.25 19.60 -23.38
C GLU A 174 19.07 20.55 -23.08
N SER A 175 18.79 21.50 -23.97
CA SER A 175 17.62 22.38 -23.91
C SER A 175 16.41 21.76 -24.62
N ASN A 176 15.30 21.57 -23.90
CA ASN A 176 14.08 20.91 -24.36
C ASN A 176 13.24 21.73 -25.39
N GLU A 177 13.88 22.61 -26.17
CA GLU A 177 13.26 23.61 -27.08
C GLU A 177 13.49 23.31 -28.57
N MET A 178 13.81 22.05 -28.93
CA MET A 178 13.96 21.64 -30.33
C MET A 178 12.62 21.19 -30.94
N HIS A 179 12.34 21.63 -32.17
CA HIS A 179 11.18 21.12 -32.91
C HIS A 179 11.37 19.63 -33.22
N PRO A 180 10.36 18.77 -33.06
CA PRO A 180 10.50 17.32 -33.22
C PRO A 180 11.05 16.89 -34.58
N GLU A 181 10.71 17.62 -35.66
CA GLU A 181 11.17 17.34 -37.03
C GLU A 181 12.68 17.62 -37.23
N GLU A 182 13.22 18.63 -36.54
CA GLU A 182 14.66 18.97 -36.59
C GLU A 182 15.47 17.97 -35.73
N MET A 183 14.91 17.53 -34.61
CA MET A 183 15.51 16.44 -33.82
C MET A 183 15.54 15.13 -34.63
N GLU A 184 14.47 14.81 -35.35
CA GLU A 184 14.41 13.58 -36.15
C GLU A 184 15.38 13.63 -37.35
N SER A 185 15.56 14.78 -37.99
CA SER A 185 16.53 14.94 -39.08
C SER A 185 17.96 14.81 -38.58
N VAL A 186 18.30 15.42 -37.45
CA VAL A 186 19.61 15.27 -36.78
C VAL A 186 19.86 13.82 -36.37
N LEU A 187 18.86 13.12 -35.79
CA LEU A 187 18.98 11.71 -35.42
C LEU A 187 19.14 10.79 -36.65
N LYS A 188 18.46 11.08 -37.77
CA LYS A 188 18.65 10.35 -39.03
C LYS A 188 20.05 10.57 -39.60
N ASN A 189 20.53 11.81 -39.58
CA ASN A 189 21.84 12.19 -40.11
C ASN A 189 22.98 11.62 -39.26
N THR A 190 22.87 11.69 -37.94
CA THR A 190 23.83 11.04 -37.00
C THR A 190 23.81 9.52 -37.15
N ALA A 191 22.65 8.89 -37.30
CA ALA A 191 22.56 7.45 -37.56
C ALA A 191 23.15 7.05 -38.92
N ALA A 192 22.99 7.88 -39.95
CA ALA A 192 23.61 7.68 -41.26
C ALA A 192 25.13 7.80 -41.18
N LEU A 193 25.65 8.83 -40.50
CA LEU A 193 27.08 9.04 -40.29
C LEU A 193 27.70 7.89 -39.49
N LEU A 194 27.06 7.46 -38.39
CA LEU A 194 27.52 6.32 -37.60
C LEU A 194 27.60 5.04 -38.43
N ARG A 195 26.67 4.84 -39.37
CA ARG A 195 26.70 3.68 -40.26
C ARG A 195 27.86 3.77 -41.26
N VAL A 196 28.11 4.93 -41.85
CA VAL A 196 29.29 5.17 -42.71
C VAL A 196 30.60 4.98 -41.95
N LEU A 197 30.69 5.46 -40.70
CA LEU A 197 31.88 5.29 -39.86
C LEU A 197 32.12 3.83 -39.48
N LEU A 198 31.06 3.07 -39.21
CA LEU A 198 31.16 1.63 -38.97
C LEU A 198 31.64 0.89 -40.23
N ASP A 199 31.07 1.21 -41.39
CA ASP A 199 31.49 0.63 -42.67
C ASP A 199 32.95 0.99 -43.00
N GLN A 200 33.38 2.23 -42.75
CA GLN A 200 34.77 2.67 -42.91
C GLN A 200 35.72 1.96 -41.95
N ARG A 201 35.34 1.84 -40.67
CA ARG A 201 36.11 1.10 -39.67
C ARG A 201 36.28 -0.35 -40.10
N ASP A 202 35.21 -0.99 -40.55
CA ASP A 202 35.24 -2.38 -40.96
C ASP A 202 36.12 -2.56 -42.22
N LEU A 203 36.04 -1.64 -43.19
CA LEU A 203 36.94 -1.60 -44.35
C LEU A 203 38.41 -1.39 -43.97
N HIS A 204 38.68 -0.50 -43.00
CA HIS A 204 40.04 -0.29 -42.50
C HIS A 204 40.57 -1.49 -41.73
N LEU A 205 39.73 -2.17 -40.93
CA LEU A 205 40.08 -3.41 -40.26
C LEU A 205 40.39 -4.52 -41.26
N GLU A 206 39.64 -4.60 -42.36
CA GLU A 206 39.88 -5.55 -43.46
C GLU A 206 41.21 -5.23 -44.17
N THR A 207 41.47 -3.95 -44.49
CA THR A 207 42.74 -3.50 -45.09
C THR A 207 43.93 -3.75 -44.15
N ILE A 208 43.78 -3.53 -42.85
CA ILE A 208 44.81 -3.83 -41.84
C ILE A 208 45.06 -5.34 -41.78
N ALA A 209 44.00 -6.16 -41.80
CA ALA A 209 44.13 -7.62 -41.82
C ALA A 209 44.84 -8.11 -43.09
N GLU A 210 44.53 -7.54 -44.25
CA GLU A 210 45.21 -7.82 -45.53
C GLU A 210 46.69 -7.44 -45.47
N LEU A 211 47.02 -6.22 -45.03
CA LEU A 211 48.41 -5.76 -44.88
C LEU A 211 49.20 -6.57 -43.83
N MET A 212 48.54 -7.02 -42.76
CA MET A 212 49.13 -7.92 -41.77
C MET A 212 49.39 -9.31 -42.35
N GLN A 213 48.48 -9.83 -43.18
CA GLN A 213 48.63 -11.12 -43.86
C GLN A 213 49.72 -11.07 -44.94
N GLU A 214 49.87 -9.95 -45.66
CA GLU A 214 50.99 -9.73 -46.59
C GLU A 214 52.34 -9.68 -45.86
N LYS A 215 52.39 -9.07 -44.67
CA LYS A 215 53.58 -9.04 -43.82
C LYS A 215 53.97 -10.44 -43.30
N GLU A 216 53.00 -11.31 -43.00
CA GLU A 216 53.24 -12.70 -42.60
C GLU A 216 53.56 -13.63 -43.80
N GLY A 217 52.98 -13.36 -44.97
CA GLY A 217 53.23 -14.10 -46.21
C GLY A 217 54.64 -13.87 -46.79
N VAL A 218 55.24 -12.71 -46.56
CA VAL A 218 56.62 -12.41 -46.98
C VAL A 218 57.66 -13.03 -46.03
N VAL A 219 57.30 -13.26 -44.76
CA VAL A 219 58.18 -13.86 -43.73
C VAL A 219 58.31 -15.38 -43.89
N THR A 220 57.37 -16.06 -44.57
CA THR A 220 57.36 -17.52 -44.74
C THR A 220 58.15 -18.05 -45.93
N LEU A 221 58.78 -17.19 -46.74
CA LEU A 221 59.64 -17.59 -47.88
C LEU A 221 61.16 -17.52 -47.60
N HIS A 222 61.60 -17.12 -46.41
CA HIS A 222 63.03 -16.89 -46.09
C HIS A 222 63.57 -17.73 -44.91
N SER A 223 63.15 -18.99 -44.79
CA SER A 223 63.75 -19.93 -43.84
C SER A 223 64.05 -21.28 -44.49
N SER A 224 65.26 -21.41 -45.04
CA SER A 224 65.92 -22.69 -45.32
C SER A 224 67.39 -22.60 -44.89
N PRO A 225 67.97 -23.66 -44.28
CA PRO A 225 69.26 -23.59 -43.58
C PRO A 225 70.45 -23.75 -44.54
N PRO A 226 71.61 -23.12 -44.29
CA PRO A 226 72.81 -23.34 -45.07
C PRO A 226 73.63 -24.51 -44.51
N SER A 227 74.14 -25.37 -45.40
CA SER A 227 75.15 -26.41 -45.14
C SER A 227 76.35 -26.18 -46.08
N PRO A 228 77.58 -26.65 -45.75
CA PRO A 228 78.84 -26.00 -46.12
C PRO A 228 79.60 -26.64 -47.32
N GLN A 229 80.74 -26.01 -47.68
CA GLN A 229 81.79 -26.37 -48.67
C GLN A 229 81.54 -25.80 -50.09
N SER A 230 82.46 -25.11 -50.78
CA SER A 230 83.84 -25.52 -51.12
C SER A 230 84.67 -24.35 -51.69
N ASP A 231 85.99 -24.55 -51.67
CA ASP A 231 87.14 -23.66 -51.96
C ASP A 231 87.31 -23.06 -53.37
N SER A 232 88.24 -22.08 -53.40
CA SER A 232 89.20 -21.70 -54.47
C SER A 232 88.73 -20.55 -55.40
N PHE A 233 89.44 -19.44 -55.64
CA PHE A 233 90.88 -19.11 -55.66
C PHE A 233 91.09 -17.60 -55.41
N SER A 234 92.25 -17.22 -54.85
CA SER A 234 92.86 -15.89 -54.98
C SER A 234 94.28 -16.07 -55.57
N PRO A 235 94.80 -15.11 -56.36
CA PRO A 235 95.86 -14.24 -55.82
C PRO A 235 95.76 -12.80 -56.38
N SER A 236 95.74 -11.75 -55.55
CA SER A 236 96.86 -11.09 -54.84
C SER A 236 97.69 -10.12 -55.70
N MET A 237 97.88 -8.92 -55.10
CA MET A 237 98.86 -7.86 -55.36
C MET A 237 98.58 -6.78 -56.41
N GLN A 238 97.96 -5.67 -55.99
CA GLN A 238 98.57 -4.34 -56.17
C GLN A 238 97.96 -3.31 -55.20
N HIS A 239 98.46 -3.38 -53.97
CA HIS A 239 98.32 -2.35 -52.95
C HIS A 239 99.48 -1.37 -53.14
N GLN A 240 99.22 -0.17 -53.67
CA GLN A 240 99.95 1.09 -53.36
C GLN A 240 99.55 2.30 -54.23
N GLN A 241 98.35 2.32 -54.82
CA GLN A 241 97.63 3.57 -55.13
C GLN A 241 96.15 3.53 -54.70
N ALA A 242 95.72 2.39 -54.14
CA ALA A 242 94.39 2.15 -53.60
C ALA A 242 94.12 2.77 -52.21
N GLY A 243 95.12 3.37 -51.54
CA GLY A 243 94.93 3.83 -50.16
C GLY A 243 93.85 4.89 -49.98
N THR A 244 93.61 5.73 -51.00
CA THR A 244 92.57 6.76 -50.97
C THR A 244 91.25 6.27 -51.58
N HIS A 245 91.26 5.49 -52.66
CA HIS A 245 90.02 4.99 -53.28
C HIS A 245 89.42 3.78 -52.52
N LEU A 246 90.22 2.79 -52.09
CA LEU A 246 89.76 1.77 -51.15
C LEU A 246 89.49 2.38 -49.78
N GLY A 247 90.23 3.39 -49.33
CA GLY A 247 89.93 4.09 -48.08
C GLY A 247 88.54 4.72 -48.10
N VAL A 248 88.16 5.35 -49.22
CA VAL A 248 86.82 5.93 -49.44
C VAL A 248 85.76 4.84 -49.63
N GLU A 249 85.98 3.81 -50.45
CA GLU A 249 85.01 2.72 -50.62
C GLU A 249 84.81 1.88 -49.35
N LEU A 250 85.86 1.71 -48.55
CA LEU A 250 85.83 1.02 -47.26
C LEU A 250 85.21 1.94 -46.17
N ALA A 251 85.39 3.25 -46.27
CA ALA A 251 84.67 4.24 -45.45
C ALA A 251 83.19 4.31 -45.83
N ASP A 252 82.83 4.25 -47.11
CA ASP A 252 81.46 4.26 -47.62
C ASP A 252 80.73 2.96 -47.27
N SER A 253 81.39 1.81 -47.41
CA SER A 253 80.84 0.54 -46.93
C SER A 253 80.73 0.50 -45.41
N ARG A 254 81.69 1.04 -44.65
CA ARG A 254 81.55 1.22 -43.19
C ARG A 254 80.43 2.19 -42.81
N ALA A 255 80.25 3.27 -43.55
CA ALA A 255 79.16 4.23 -43.35
C ALA A 255 77.81 3.61 -43.70
N LYS A 256 77.74 2.78 -44.74
CA LYS A 256 76.56 2.00 -45.12
C LYS A 256 76.23 0.95 -44.06
N VAL A 257 77.22 0.26 -43.50
CA VAL A 257 77.02 -0.66 -42.36
C VAL A 257 76.54 0.09 -41.11
N ARG A 258 77.07 1.29 -40.82
CA ARG A 258 76.56 2.12 -39.71
C ARG A 258 75.12 2.57 -39.94
N ARG A 259 74.76 3.00 -41.15
CA ARG A 259 73.38 3.35 -41.52
C ARG A 259 72.45 2.16 -41.40
N LEU A 260 72.83 0.99 -41.94
CA LEU A 260 72.01 -0.22 -41.80
C LEU A 260 71.88 -0.70 -40.36
N ARG A 261 72.90 -0.48 -39.51
CA ARG A 261 72.80 -0.76 -38.06
C ARG A 261 71.87 0.22 -37.35
N GLN A 262 71.98 1.51 -37.68
CA GLN A 262 71.09 2.52 -37.15
C GLN A 262 69.64 2.26 -37.61
N GLU A 263 69.42 1.96 -38.89
CA GLU A 263 68.11 1.56 -39.42
C GLU A 263 67.59 0.29 -38.72
N LEU A 264 68.45 -0.69 -38.41
CA LEU A 264 68.06 -1.88 -37.67
C LEU A 264 67.69 -1.56 -36.21
N GLU A 265 68.43 -0.67 -35.55
CA GLU A 265 68.15 -0.19 -34.19
C GLU A 265 66.83 0.59 -34.15
N GLU A 266 66.63 1.53 -35.09
CA GLU A 266 65.38 2.30 -35.26
C GLU A 266 64.19 1.37 -35.56
N LYS A 267 64.38 0.34 -36.40
CA LYS A 267 63.34 -0.66 -36.67
C LYS A 267 63.07 -1.57 -35.47
N SER A 268 64.07 -1.83 -34.63
CA SER A 268 63.91 -2.60 -33.39
C SER A 268 63.16 -1.80 -32.33
N GLU A 269 63.44 -0.50 -32.21
CA GLU A 269 62.71 0.44 -31.35
C GLU A 269 61.25 0.57 -31.81
N GLN A 270 61.01 0.78 -33.11
CA GLN A 270 59.67 0.79 -33.68
C GLN A 270 58.90 -0.52 -33.42
N MET A 271 59.57 -1.68 -33.48
CA MET A 271 58.92 -2.95 -33.12
C MET A 271 58.57 -3.05 -31.63
N LEU A 272 59.38 -2.49 -30.74
CA LEU A 272 59.09 -2.46 -29.30
C LEU A 272 57.92 -1.54 -29.01
N ASP A 273 57.85 -0.37 -29.66
CA ASP A 273 56.72 0.56 -29.54
C ASP A 273 55.43 -0.07 -30.04
N CYS A 274 55.43 -0.67 -31.24
CA CYS A 274 54.27 -1.39 -31.77
C CYS A 274 53.85 -2.56 -30.87
N ARG A 275 54.80 -3.25 -30.23
CA ARG A 275 54.50 -4.33 -29.29
C ARG A 275 53.84 -3.78 -28.02
N HIS A 276 54.33 -2.67 -27.50
CA HIS A 276 53.72 -2.02 -26.34
C HIS A 276 52.32 -1.50 -26.65
N GLU A 277 52.12 -0.91 -27.83
CA GLU A 277 50.79 -0.52 -28.32
C GLU A 277 49.86 -1.73 -28.43
N LEU A 278 50.31 -2.87 -28.96
CA LEU A 278 49.52 -4.10 -29.01
C LEU A 278 49.17 -4.63 -27.61
N GLU A 279 50.11 -4.61 -26.67
CA GLU A 279 49.86 -5.01 -25.28
C GLU A 279 48.86 -4.08 -24.59
N ASN A 280 48.91 -2.77 -24.88
CA ASN A 280 47.94 -1.78 -24.40
C ASN A 280 46.56 -1.99 -25.02
N MET A 281 46.48 -2.23 -26.34
CA MET A 281 45.22 -2.54 -27.03
C MET A 281 44.61 -3.87 -26.55
N GLU A 282 45.42 -4.88 -26.24
CA GLU A 282 44.94 -6.12 -25.60
C GLU A 282 44.39 -5.87 -24.19
N ALA A 283 45.04 -5.01 -23.41
CA ALA A 283 44.56 -4.65 -22.08
C ALA A 283 43.22 -3.88 -22.15
N GLU A 284 43.10 -2.93 -23.09
CA GLU A 284 41.85 -2.21 -23.35
C GLU A 284 40.73 -3.14 -23.83
N LEU A 285 41.04 -4.07 -24.74
CA LEU A 285 40.07 -5.07 -25.20
C LEU A 285 39.58 -5.95 -24.05
N LYS A 286 40.47 -6.38 -23.16
CA LYS A 286 40.09 -7.12 -21.93
C LYS A 286 39.22 -6.27 -21.01
N ARG A 287 39.54 -4.98 -20.84
CA ARG A 287 38.73 -4.04 -20.04
C ARG A 287 37.33 -3.88 -20.63
N VAL A 288 37.22 -3.63 -21.94
CA VAL A 288 35.92 -3.49 -22.62
C VAL A 288 35.13 -4.79 -22.59
N GLN A 289 35.78 -5.96 -22.71
CA GLN A 289 35.12 -7.25 -22.55
C GLN A 289 34.57 -7.45 -21.13
N GLN A 290 35.34 -7.08 -20.11
CA GLN A 290 34.88 -7.11 -18.72
C GLN A 290 33.69 -6.16 -18.51
N GLU A 291 33.77 -4.93 -19.02
CA GLU A 291 32.68 -3.95 -18.96
C GLU A 291 31.42 -4.45 -19.67
N ASN A 292 31.55 -5.07 -20.85
CA ASN A 292 30.42 -5.66 -21.56
C ASN A 292 29.81 -6.83 -20.77
N SER A 293 30.64 -7.66 -20.14
CA SER A 293 30.14 -8.74 -19.26
C SER A 293 29.38 -8.18 -18.05
N GLN A 294 29.86 -7.07 -17.47
CA GLN A 294 29.19 -6.40 -16.36
C GLN A 294 27.88 -5.75 -16.81
N LEU A 295 27.86 -5.04 -17.94
CA LEU A 295 26.65 -4.46 -18.51
C LEU A 295 25.60 -5.52 -18.86
N LEU A 296 26.02 -6.72 -19.30
CA LEU A 296 25.12 -7.85 -19.50
C LEU A 296 24.52 -8.37 -18.18
N LEU A 297 25.31 -8.41 -17.10
CA LEU A 297 24.79 -8.75 -15.77
C LEU A 297 23.82 -7.68 -15.27
N ASP A 298 24.17 -6.40 -15.40
CA ASP A 298 23.32 -5.28 -15.01
C ASP A 298 22.02 -5.27 -15.82
N ALA A 299 22.06 -5.57 -17.11
CA ALA A 299 20.87 -5.72 -17.94
C ALA A 299 19.99 -6.90 -17.51
N ARG A 300 20.57 -8.00 -17.01
CA ARG A 300 19.80 -9.12 -16.44
C ARG A 300 19.14 -8.72 -15.12
N VAL A 301 19.87 -8.01 -14.25
CA VAL A 301 19.33 -7.49 -12.98
C VAL A 301 18.24 -6.44 -13.23
N ALA A 302 18.40 -5.58 -14.24
CA ALA A 302 17.36 -4.63 -14.62
C ALA A 302 16.09 -5.33 -15.16
N ARG A 303 16.21 -6.50 -15.78
CA ARG A 303 15.06 -7.34 -16.16
C ARG A 303 14.38 -7.95 -14.93
N THR A 304 15.14 -8.48 -13.98
CA THR A 304 14.55 -9.03 -12.75
C THR A 304 13.81 -7.95 -11.96
N TYR A 305 14.37 -6.73 -11.87
CA TYR A 305 13.66 -5.61 -11.25
C TYR A 305 12.38 -5.20 -12.00
N ARG A 306 12.37 -5.34 -13.34
CA ARG A 306 11.16 -5.09 -14.12
C ARG A 306 10.09 -6.13 -13.83
N ASP A 307 10.48 -7.41 -13.77
CA ASP A 307 9.57 -8.51 -13.43
C ASP A 307 9.03 -8.35 -12.00
N GLU A 308 9.88 -7.92 -11.05
CA GLU A 308 9.47 -7.58 -9.68
C GLU A 308 8.49 -6.39 -9.66
N LEU A 309 8.75 -5.33 -10.44
CA LEU A 309 7.83 -4.20 -10.57
C LEU A 309 6.48 -4.61 -11.17
N ASP A 310 6.47 -5.50 -12.16
CA ASP A 310 5.23 -6.00 -12.76
C ASP A 310 4.47 -6.90 -11.79
N ALA A 311 5.16 -7.74 -11.01
CA ALA A 311 4.55 -8.50 -9.92
C ALA A 311 3.96 -7.59 -8.82
N LEU A 312 4.67 -6.52 -8.44
CA LEU A 312 4.19 -5.52 -7.49
C LEU A 312 2.97 -4.74 -8.03
N ARG A 313 2.94 -4.42 -9.33
CA ARG A 313 1.77 -3.81 -9.98
C ARG A 313 0.56 -4.73 -9.95
N GLU A 314 0.75 -6.02 -10.23
CA GLU A 314 -0.33 -7.00 -10.10
C GLU A 314 -0.82 -7.13 -8.65
N GLN A 315 0.09 -7.10 -7.68
CA GLN A 315 -0.26 -7.11 -6.26
C GLN A 315 -1.03 -5.85 -5.85
N ALA A 316 -0.65 -4.67 -6.34
CA ALA A 316 -1.38 -3.43 -6.10
C ALA A 316 -2.81 -3.49 -6.67
N ILE A 317 -2.97 -3.95 -7.91
CA ILE A 317 -4.31 -4.14 -8.52
C ILE A 317 -5.15 -5.14 -7.71
N LYS A 318 -4.53 -6.20 -7.18
CA LYS A 318 -5.22 -7.16 -6.29
C LYS A 318 -5.61 -6.51 -4.97
N ALA A 319 -4.75 -5.68 -4.38
CA ALA A 319 -5.04 -4.93 -3.18
C ALA A 319 -6.23 -3.97 -3.40
N ASP A 320 -6.26 -3.20 -4.48
CA ASP A 320 -7.37 -2.29 -4.81
C ASP A 320 -8.72 -3.02 -4.94
N LYS A 321 -8.70 -4.22 -5.54
CA LYS A 321 -9.88 -5.09 -5.64
C LYS A 321 -10.35 -5.56 -4.27
N LEU A 322 -9.42 -6.01 -3.42
CA LEU A 322 -9.72 -6.43 -2.06
C LEU A 322 -10.21 -5.26 -1.20
N GLU A 323 -9.65 -4.06 -1.35
CA GLU A 323 -10.12 -2.85 -0.68
C GLU A 323 -11.54 -2.47 -1.11
N SER A 324 -11.84 -2.60 -2.41
CA SER A 324 -13.19 -2.40 -2.95
C SER A 324 -14.18 -3.44 -2.41
N GLU A 325 -13.75 -4.69 -2.20
CA GLU A 325 -14.56 -5.74 -1.56
C GLU A 325 -14.77 -5.47 -0.07
N VAL A 326 -13.72 -5.07 0.66
CA VAL A 326 -13.81 -4.64 2.05
C VAL A 326 -14.75 -3.44 2.18
N GLY A 327 -14.69 -2.48 1.26
CA GLY A 327 -15.63 -1.35 1.18
C GLY A 327 -17.08 -1.83 1.06
N ARG A 328 -17.35 -2.75 0.12
CA ARG A 328 -18.67 -3.39 -0.03
C ARG A 328 -19.12 -4.13 1.22
N TYR A 329 -18.22 -4.85 1.90
CA TYR A 329 -18.54 -5.54 3.15
C TYR A 329 -18.80 -4.58 4.30
N ARG A 330 -18.09 -3.45 4.39
CA ARG A 330 -18.37 -2.39 5.37
C ARG A 330 -19.75 -1.79 5.15
N GLU A 331 -20.13 -1.50 3.91
CA GLU A 331 -21.49 -1.03 3.60
C GLU A 331 -22.56 -2.06 3.97
N GLN A 332 -22.29 -3.36 3.71
CA GLN A 332 -23.19 -4.43 4.08
C GLN A 332 -23.31 -4.58 5.61
N LEU A 333 -22.21 -4.40 6.34
CA LEU A 333 -22.18 -4.38 7.80
C LEU A 333 -23.01 -3.20 8.33
N HIS A 334 -22.83 -2.00 7.80
CA HIS A 334 -23.64 -0.83 8.16
C HIS A 334 -25.13 -1.06 7.92
N LYS A 335 -25.51 -1.71 6.81
CA LYS A 335 -26.91 -2.12 6.57
C LYS A 335 -27.39 -3.13 7.62
N MET A 336 -26.55 -4.09 8.01
CA MET A 336 -26.89 -5.07 9.03
C MET A 336 -27.07 -4.40 10.41
N ASP A 337 -26.20 -3.47 10.78
CA ASP A 337 -26.29 -2.70 12.01
C ASP A 337 -27.53 -1.81 12.04
N PHE A 338 -27.88 -1.18 10.92
CA PHE A 338 -29.13 -0.45 10.76
C PHE A 338 -30.35 -1.35 11.01
N TYR A 339 -30.41 -2.53 10.39
CA TYR A 339 -31.51 -3.46 10.60
C TYR A 339 -31.52 -4.02 12.03
N LYS A 340 -30.35 -4.25 12.63
CA LYS A 340 -30.24 -4.68 14.02
C LYS A 340 -30.78 -3.61 14.97
N ALA A 341 -30.39 -2.35 14.78
CA ALA A 341 -30.94 -1.23 15.53
C ALA A 341 -32.47 -1.14 15.37
N LYS A 342 -32.98 -1.33 14.13
CA LYS A 342 -34.43 -1.32 13.89
C LYS A 342 -35.16 -2.47 14.56
N VAL A 343 -34.55 -3.65 14.63
CA VAL A 343 -35.09 -4.81 15.35
C VAL A 343 -35.11 -4.56 16.86
N GLU A 344 -34.07 -3.96 17.44
CA GLU A 344 -34.04 -3.63 18.86
C GLU A 344 -35.08 -2.54 19.21
N GLU A 345 -35.25 -1.53 18.36
CA GLU A 345 -36.34 -0.54 18.50
C GLU A 345 -37.71 -1.22 18.50
N LEU A 346 -37.97 -2.13 17.55
CA LEU A 346 -39.23 -2.88 17.50
C LEU A 346 -39.44 -3.83 18.70
N LYS A 347 -38.36 -4.35 19.29
CA LYS A 347 -38.43 -5.16 20.52
C LYS A 347 -38.77 -4.29 21.73
N GLU A 348 -38.21 -3.09 21.79
CA GLU A 348 -38.54 -2.09 22.81
C GLU A 348 -40.03 -1.73 22.73
N ASP A 349 -40.51 -1.39 21.53
CA ASP A 349 -41.91 -1.07 21.29
C ASP A 349 -42.84 -2.23 21.69
N ASN A 350 -42.48 -3.47 21.33
CA ASN A 350 -43.24 -4.66 21.73
C ASN A 350 -43.21 -4.88 23.25
N ARG A 351 -42.09 -4.60 23.92
CA ARG A 351 -42.01 -4.71 25.38
C ARG A 351 -42.90 -3.69 26.05
N VAL A 352 -42.88 -2.43 25.60
CA VAL A 352 -43.78 -1.39 26.10
C VAL A 352 -45.24 -1.79 25.85
N LEU A 353 -45.58 -2.31 24.67
CA LEU A 353 -46.93 -2.82 24.39
C LEU A 353 -47.32 -3.96 25.33
N GLN A 354 -46.41 -4.89 25.61
CA GLN A 354 -46.64 -5.99 26.54
C GLN A 354 -46.84 -5.49 27.98
N GLU A 355 -46.04 -4.54 28.44
CA GLU A 355 -46.21 -3.88 29.75
C GLU A 355 -47.57 -3.15 29.83
N THR A 356 -47.96 -2.42 28.77
CA THR A 356 -49.29 -1.77 28.74
C THR A 356 -50.42 -2.80 28.76
N LYS A 357 -50.26 -3.94 28.09
CA LYS A 357 -51.23 -5.04 28.12
C LYS A 357 -51.36 -5.62 29.54
N GLU A 358 -50.23 -5.89 30.21
CA GLU A 358 -50.23 -6.42 31.58
C GLU A 358 -50.90 -5.45 32.55
N VAL A 359 -50.63 -4.15 32.44
CA VAL A 359 -51.32 -3.12 33.23
C VAL A 359 -52.83 -3.12 32.97
N LEU A 360 -53.26 -3.29 31.72
CA LEU A 360 -54.69 -3.38 31.38
C LEU A 360 -55.33 -4.67 31.91
N GLU A 361 -54.61 -5.79 31.89
CA GLU A 361 -55.05 -7.07 32.47
C GLU A 361 -55.20 -6.95 34.00
N ASP A 362 -54.25 -6.33 34.70
CA ASP A 362 -54.32 -6.04 36.13
C ASP A 362 -55.50 -5.12 36.47
N GLN A 363 -55.75 -4.09 35.64
CA GLN A 363 -56.93 -3.24 35.81
C GLN A 363 -58.24 -4.01 35.63
N LEU A 364 -58.31 -4.91 34.65
CA LEU A 364 -59.45 -5.80 34.43
C LEU A 364 -59.67 -6.75 35.60
N GLU A 365 -58.61 -7.37 36.12
CA GLU A 365 -58.65 -8.24 37.30
C GLU A 365 -59.07 -7.45 38.55
N GLY A 366 -58.54 -6.24 38.73
CA GLY A 366 -58.97 -5.30 39.76
C GLY A 366 -60.46 -4.91 39.64
N CYS A 367 -61.00 -4.82 38.43
CA CYS A 367 -62.44 -4.60 38.21
C CYS A 367 -63.25 -5.86 38.53
N ARG A 368 -62.78 -7.06 38.15
CA ARG A 368 -63.43 -8.34 38.48
C ARG A 368 -63.51 -8.58 39.98
N THR A 369 -62.41 -8.40 40.71
CA THR A 369 -62.39 -8.53 42.17
C THR A 369 -63.32 -7.54 42.88
N ARG A 370 -63.39 -6.29 42.39
CA ARG A 370 -64.38 -5.31 42.86
C ARG A 370 -65.82 -5.76 42.59
N MET A 371 -66.09 -6.30 41.40
CA MET A 371 -67.39 -6.86 41.04
C MET A 371 -67.77 -8.05 41.93
N ASP A 372 -66.85 -8.97 42.21
CA ASP A 372 -67.06 -10.08 43.15
C ASP A 372 -67.36 -9.57 44.56
N LYS A 373 -66.68 -8.51 45.00
CA LYS A 373 -66.97 -7.90 46.30
C LYS A 373 -68.36 -7.27 46.34
N ILE A 374 -68.78 -6.61 45.25
CA ILE A 374 -70.14 -6.09 45.11
C ILE A 374 -71.15 -7.23 45.19
N HIS A 375 -70.96 -8.32 44.44
CA HIS A 375 -71.84 -9.50 44.51
C HIS A 375 -71.90 -10.11 45.91
N GLN A 376 -70.79 -10.19 46.64
CA GLN A 376 -70.78 -10.65 48.04
C GLN A 376 -71.60 -9.71 48.94
N LEU A 377 -71.41 -8.40 48.80
CA LEU A 377 -72.16 -7.40 49.57
C LEU A 377 -73.66 -7.43 49.25
N GLU A 378 -74.03 -7.62 47.98
CA GLU A 378 -75.41 -7.82 47.55
C GLU A 378 -76.02 -9.08 48.17
N LYS A 379 -75.29 -10.19 48.19
CA LYS A 379 -75.71 -11.43 48.86
C LYS A 379 -75.94 -11.21 50.35
N HIS A 380 -75.04 -10.53 51.05
CA HIS A 380 -75.20 -10.18 52.46
C HIS A 380 -76.39 -9.24 52.69
N SER A 381 -76.58 -8.25 51.81
CA SER A 381 -77.72 -7.33 51.86
C SER A 381 -79.05 -8.08 51.70
N LEU A 382 -79.12 -9.04 50.78
CA LEU A 382 -80.30 -9.90 50.61
C LEU A 382 -80.55 -10.80 51.83
N LEU A 383 -79.50 -11.38 52.43
CA LEU A 383 -79.62 -12.17 53.66
C LEU A 383 -80.14 -11.32 54.84
N LEU A 384 -79.62 -10.11 55.02
CA LEU A 384 -80.09 -9.19 56.05
C LEU A 384 -81.55 -8.76 55.79
N LYS A 385 -81.93 -8.52 54.54
CA LYS A 385 -83.34 -8.23 54.18
C LYS A 385 -84.25 -9.41 54.52
N ALA A 386 -83.84 -10.64 54.23
CA ALA A 386 -84.60 -11.83 54.59
C ALA A 386 -84.75 -11.96 56.12
N GLN A 387 -83.66 -11.77 56.89
CA GLN A 387 -83.72 -11.77 58.35
C GLN A 387 -84.64 -10.68 58.91
N ILE A 388 -84.64 -9.48 58.33
CA ILE A 388 -85.56 -8.41 58.73
C ILE A 388 -87.00 -8.86 58.48
N LEU A 389 -87.30 -9.45 57.31
CA LEU A 389 -88.64 -9.95 57.00
C LEU A 389 -89.08 -11.05 57.99
N ASP A 390 -88.19 -11.97 58.36
CA ASP A 390 -88.49 -13.02 59.34
C ASP A 390 -88.78 -12.40 60.73
N MET A 391 -87.95 -11.45 61.17
CA MET A 391 -88.17 -10.71 62.42
C MET A 391 -89.45 -9.88 62.40
N GLU A 392 -89.81 -9.30 61.25
CA GLU A 392 -91.08 -8.60 61.06
C GLU A 392 -92.26 -9.55 61.15
N GLN A 393 -92.18 -10.75 60.55
CA GLN A 393 -93.20 -11.79 60.67
C GLN A 393 -93.34 -12.31 62.11
N GLU A 394 -92.23 -12.51 62.83
CA GLU A 394 -92.24 -12.87 64.26
C GLU A 394 -92.90 -11.77 65.09
N LYS A 395 -92.52 -10.51 64.88
CA LYS A 395 -93.16 -9.36 65.53
C LYS A 395 -94.65 -9.29 65.20
N GLU A 396 -95.04 -9.53 63.95
CA GLU A 396 -96.45 -9.59 63.55
C GLU A 396 -97.19 -10.75 64.22
N ALA A 397 -96.56 -11.91 64.37
CA ALA A 397 -97.11 -13.04 65.11
C ALA A 397 -97.27 -12.73 66.60
N ASP A 398 -96.28 -12.09 67.22
CA ASP A 398 -96.33 -11.66 68.61
C ASP A 398 -97.40 -10.59 68.83
N THR A 399 -97.52 -9.60 67.94
CA THR A 399 -98.61 -8.61 68.03
C THR A 399 -99.98 -9.24 67.84
N ARG A 400 -100.13 -10.25 66.97
CA ARG A 400 -101.38 -11.03 66.84
C ARG A 400 -101.68 -11.78 68.14
N ARG A 401 -100.70 -12.49 68.71
CA ARG A 401 -100.85 -13.20 69.97
C ARG A 401 -101.18 -12.28 71.14
N LEU A 402 -100.60 -11.09 71.16
CA LEU A 402 -100.87 -10.08 72.18
C LEU A 402 -102.29 -9.52 72.06
N LYS A 403 -102.79 -9.34 70.83
CA LYS A 403 -104.20 -9.00 70.57
C LYS A 403 -105.14 -10.14 71.00
N GLU A 404 -104.85 -11.38 70.66
CA GLU A 404 -105.62 -12.56 71.10
C GLU A 404 -105.67 -12.64 72.63
N LEU A 405 -104.54 -12.48 73.31
CA LEU A 405 -104.48 -12.44 74.77
C LEU A 405 -105.26 -11.24 75.35
N GLN A 406 -105.24 -10.08 74.69
CA GLN A 406 -106.07 -8.94 75.08
C GLN A 406 -107.56 -9.24 74.93
N GLU A 407 -107.98 -9.87 73.84
CA GLU A 407 -109.35 -10.30 73.60
C GLU A 407 -109.80 -11.37 74.61
N GLU A 408 -108.95 -12.36 74.88
CA GLU A 408 -109.19 -13.38 75.92
C GLU A 408 -109.30 -12.72 77.30
N ASN A 409 -108.41 -11.80 77.66
CA ASN A 409 -108.46 -11.11 78.94
C ASN A 409 -109.71 -10.23 79.07
N LEU A 410 -110.12 -9.56 77.99
CA LEU A 410 -111.40 -8.84 77.94
C LEU A 410 -112.58 -9.81 78.10
N SER A 411 -112.55 -10.97 77.45
CA SER A 411 -113.60 -12.00 77.56
C SER A 411 -113.68 -12.57 78.98
N LEU A 412 -112.55 -12.80 79.63
CA LEU A 412 -112.46 -13.24 81.01
C LEU A 412 -112.95 -12.15 81.97
N CYS A 413 -112.60 -10.89 81.75
CA CYS A 413 -113.15 -9.76 82.52
C CYS A 413 -114.67 -9.68 82.36
N LEU A 414 -115.20 -9.84 81.15
CA LEU A 414 -116.64 -9.88 80.91
C LEU A 414 -117.31 -11.09 81.56
N ALA A 415 -116.69 -12.27 81.53
CA ALA A 415 -117.18 -13.47 82.18
C ALA A 415 -117.16 -13.34 83.72
N GLN A 416 -116.09 -12.77 84.28
CA GLN A 416 -116.01 -12.43 85.70
C GLN A 416 -117.07 -11.40 86.09
N ARG A 417 -117.29 -10.38 85.25
CA ARG A 417 -118.35 -9.39 85.48
C ARG A 417 -119.74 -10.04 85.46
N ARG A 418 -120.02 -10.91 84.47
CA ARG A 418 -121.27 -11.69 84.41
C ARG A 418 -121.43 -12.60 85.61
N SER A 419 -120.39 -13.29 86.05
CA SER A 419 -120.41 -14.13 87.26
C SER A 419 -120.64 -13.30 88.53
N MET A 420 -120.04 -12.11 88.62
CA MET A 420 -120.30 -11.15 89.70
C MET A 420 -121.74 -10.64 89.66
N GLU A 421 -122.27 -10.30 88.48
CA GLU A 421 -123.67 -9.91 88.26
C GLU A 421 -124.63 -11.06 88.62
N GLU A 422 -124.33 -12.31 88.24
CA GLU A 422 -125.07 -13.52 88.64
C GLU A 422 -125.01 -13.76 90.15
N SER A 423 -123.86 -13.52 90.79
CA SER A 423 -123.71 -13.62 92.24
C SER A 423 -124.46 -12.51 92.98
N GLN A 424 -124.50 -11.30 92.42
CA GLN A 424 -125.34 -10.21 92.91
C GLN A 424 -126.84 -10.52 92.72
N HIS A 425 -127.21 -11.16 91.60
CA HIS A 425 -128.58 -11.58 91.34
C HIS A 425 -129.02 -12.72 92.26
N LEU A 426 -128.17 -13.71 92.51
CA LEU A 426 -128.38 -14.77 93.51
C LEU A 426 -128.40 -14.20 94.94
N GLY A 427 -127.56 -13.19 95.22
CA GLY A 427 -127.58 -12.42 96.46
C GLY A 427 -128.90 -11.68 96.64
N TRP A 428 -129.41 -11.03 95.59
CA TRP A 428 -130.71 -10.36 95.56
C TRP A 428 -131.87 -11.36 95.73
N GLU A 429 -131.82 -12.53 95.08
CA GLU A 429 -132.82 -13.60 95.26
C GLU A 429 -132.81 -14.16 96.68
N LEU A 430 -131.64 -14.34 97.29
CA LEU A 430 -131.49 -14.71 98.71
C LEU A 430 -132.02 -13.62 99.65
N GLU A 431 -131.84 -12.34 99.30
CA GLU A 431 -132.36 -11.21 100.08
C GLU A 431 -133.89 -11.06 99.96
N GLN A 432 -134.47 -11.38 98.79
CA GLN A 432 -135.92 -11.49 98.59
C GLN A 432 -136.54 -12.66 99.37
N LEU A 433 -135.82 -13.79 99.50
CA LEU A 433 -136.26 -14.94 100.29
C LEU A 433 -136.14 -14.74 101.81
N SER A 434 -135.40 -13.72 102.27
CA SER A 434 -135.16 -13.43 103.69
C SER A 434 -136.12 -12.40 104.31
N ARG A 435 -136.93 -11.70 103.50
CA ARG A 435 -137.88 -10.67 103.97
C ARG A 435 -139.33 -11.12 103.75
N SER A 436 -139.99 -11.44 104.87
CA SER A 436 -141.45 -11.53 105.08
C SER A 436 -142.24 -12.71 104.49
N THR A 437 -142.43 -13.71 105.35
CA THR A 437 -143.61 -14.56 105.55
C THR A 437 -144.80 -13.76 106.12
N ASP A 438 -146.00 -13.83 105.51
CA ASP A 438 -147.30 -14.17 106.14
C ASP A 438 -148.53 -13.95 105.21
N THR A 439 -149.25 -15.05 104.92
CA THR A 439 -150.68 -15.20 104.50
C THR A 439 -151.13 -14.85 103.05
N PRO A 440 -152.26 -15.40 102.51
CA PRO A 440 -152.43 -16.78 102.00
C PRO A 440 -153.08 -16.90 100.58
N HIS A 441 -153.07 -18.12 100.02
CA HIS A 441 -153.80 -18.64 98.82
C HIS A 441 -153.30 -18.25 97.40
N GLY A 442 -152.96 -19.27 96.60
CA GLY A 442 -152.86 -19.19 95.14
C GLY A 442 -151.93 -20.23 94.51
N GLN A 443 -152.50 -21.28 93.94
CA GLN A 443 -151.88 -22.43 93.26
C GLN A 443 -150.70 -22.12 92.31
N GLN A 444 -149.65 -22.96 92.30
CA GLN A 444 -149.30 -23.91 91.20
C GLN A 444 -147.84 -24.43 91.28
N SER A 445 -147.73 -25.76 91.13
CA SER A 445 -146.68 -26.56 90.44
C SER A 445 -145.18 -26.34 90.69
N LEU A 446 -144.56 -27.23 91.50
CA LEU A 446 -143.13 -27.61 91.44
C LEU A 446 -142.93 -29.14 91.29
N SER A 447 -144.00 -29.93 91.50
CA SER A 447 -143.98 -31.39 91.32
C SER A 447 -144.07 -31.81 89.85
N GLU A 448 -144.70 -30.99 89.00
CA GLU A 448 -144.86 -31.26 87.56
C GLU A 448 -143.63 -30.78 86.76
N GLU A 449 -142.99 -29.68 87.15
CA GLU A 449 -141.76 -29.21 86.50
C GLU A 449 -140.56 -30.11 86.81
N VAL A 450 -140.44 -30.65 88.03
CA VAL A 450 -139.40 -31.61 88.36
C VAL A 450 -139.64 -32.95 87.66
N SER A 451 -140.90 -33.36 87.48
CA SER A 451 -141.20 -34.64 86.81
C SER A 451 -141.20 -34.55 85.27
N GLU A 452 -141.41 -33.38 84.66
CA GLU A 452 -141.13 -33.12 83.23
C GLU A 452 -139.65 -32.89 82.93
N ARG A 453 -138.89 -32.20 83.80
CA ARG A 453 -137.45 -31.99 83.62
C ARG A 453 -136.67 -33.29 83.82
N THR A 454 -137.09 -34.15 84.75
CA THR A 454 -136.52 -35.50 84.91
C THR A 454 -136.92 -36.43 83.76
N ARG A 455 -138.15 -36.35 83.24
CA ARG A 455 -138.58 -37.13 82.06
C ARG A 455 -137.93 -36.64 80.76
N SER A 456 -137.74 -35.33 80.56
CA SER A 456 -137.02 -34.77 79.41
C SER A 456 -135.51 -34.97 79.48
N GLN A 457 -134.89 -34.94 80.67
CA GLN A 457 -133.47 -35.25 80.83
C GLN A 457 -133.21 -36.76 80.61
N ILE A 458 -134.12 -37.65 81.04
CA ILE A 458 -134.02 -39.09 80.75
C ILE A 458 -134.27 -39.36 79.25
N LEU A 459 -135.25 -38.71 78.60
CA LEU A 459 -135.49 -38.90 77.16
C LEU A 459 -134.39 -38.29 76.28
N LYS A 460 -133.75 -37.19 76.71
CA LYS A 460 -132.60 -36.57 76.04
C LYS A 460 -131.32 -37.37 76.27
N LEU A 461 -131.06 -37.85 77.49
CA LEU A 461 -129.97 -38.80 77.74
C LEU A 461 -130.20 -40.17 77.09
N GLN A 462 -131.45 -40.59 76.84
CA GLN A 462 -131.77 -41.83 76.12
C GLN A 462 -131.67 -41.65 74.59
N LYS A 463 -132.03 -40.48 74.04
CA LYS A 463 -131.73 -40.09 72.65
C LYS A 463 -130.24 -39.86 72.42
N ASP A 464 -129.54 -39.29 73.38
CA ASP A 464 -128.09 -39.05 73.34
C ASP A 464 -127.31 -40.34 73.61
N ASN A 465 -127.79 -41.28 74.44
CA ASN A 465 -127.22 -42.65 74.50
C ASN A 465 -127.50 -43.45 73.23
N GLN A 466 -128.66 -43.28 72.58
CA GLN A 466 -128.95 -43.91 71.29
C GLN A 466 -128.22 -43.24 70.11
N SER A 467 -127.87 -41.96 70.20
CA SER A 467 -127.04 -41.25 69.22
C SER A 467 -125.55 -41.50 69.45
N LEU A 468 -125.11 -41.65 70.71
CA LEU A 468 -123.77 -42.11 71.12
C LEU A 468 -123.57 -43.59 70.83
N LEU A 469 -124.57 -44.47 70.94
CA LEU A 469 -124.50 -45.86 70.47
C LEU A 469 -124.51 -45.97 68.93
N ARG A 470 -125.11 -44.99 68.22
CA ARG A 470 -125.04 -44.87 66.76
C ARG A 470 -123.70 -44.29 66.29
N THR A 471 -123.17 -43.25 66.93
CA THR A 471 -121.83 -42.72 66.65
C THR A 471 -120.72 -43.64 67.14
N ILE A 472 -120.91 -44.47 68.17
CA ILE A 472 -119.97 -45.56 68.53
C ILE A 472 -120.05 -46.72 67.51
N LYS A 473 -121.19 -46.98 66.87
CA LYS A 473 -121.28 -47.93 65.74
C LYS A 473 -120.75 -47.35 64.41
N GLU A 474 -120.88 -46.05 64.17
CA GLU A 474 -120.32 -45.35 63.01
C GLU A 474 -118.82 -45.02 63.16
N LEU A 475 -118.32 -44.84 64.38
CA LEU A 475 -116.90 -44.63 64.68
C LEU A 475 -116.12 -45.93 65.01
N ARG A 476 -116.78 -47.06 65.37
CA ARG A 476 -116.13 -48.41 65.32
C ARG A 476 -116.02 -49.00 63.92
N GLY A 477 -116.64 -48.39 62.91
CA GLY A 477 -116.40 -48.71 61.49
C GLY A 477 -115.32 -47.84 60.82
N LYS A 478 -114.88 -46.76 61.47
CA LYS A 478 -113.88 -45.82 60.95
C LYS A 478 -112.97 -45.34 62.08
N THR A 479 -112.12 -46.22 62.58
CA THR A 479 -110.81 -45.92 63.21
C THR A 479 -110.00 -47.21 63.33
N GLN A 480 -109.24 -47.50 62.28
CA GLN A 480 -107.93 -48.12 62.42
C GLN A 480 -106.89 -47.04 62.09
N THR A 481 -106.89 -45.97 62.88
CA THR A 481 -105.89 -44.89 62.80
C THR A 481 -105.79 -44.24 64.18
N LYS A 482 -104.83 -44.74 64.99
CA LYS A 482 -104.30 -44.03 66.16
C LYS A 482 -103.49 -42.84 65.63
N HIS A 483 -103.79 -41.58 66.00
CA HIS A 483 -103.32 -40.89 67.21
C HIS A 483 -101.81 -41.07 67.46
N GLY A 484 -100.96 -40.03 67.49
CA GLY A 484 -101.24 -38.59 67.49
C GLY A 484 -99.96 -37.75 67.25
N PRO A 485 -99.95 -36.46 67.64
CA PRO A 485 -100.54 -35.42 66.78
C PRO A 485 -99.75 -34.10 66.69
N HIS A 486 -99.95 -33.41 65.55
CA HIS A 486 -100.27 -31.96 65.40
C HIS A 486 -99.19 -30.90 65.74
N LEU A 487 -99.01 -29.75 65.07
CA LEU A 487 -99.60 -28.94 63.97
C LEU A 487 -98.51 -27.83 63.71
N VAL A 488 -98.35 -27.11 62.59
CA VAL A 488 -99.30 -26.52 61.63
C VAL A 488 -98.54 -25.90 60.43
N CYS A 489 -99.23 -25.94 59.27
CA CYS A 489 -99.19 -25.09 58.05
C CYS A 489 -97.86 -24.89 57.27
N ASN A 490 -97.76 -25.37 56.02
CA ASN A 490 -98.39 -24.91 54.76
C ASN A 490 -97.77 -23.59 54.24
N ILE A 491 -97.24 -23.59 53.01
CA ILE A 491 -97.93 -23.19 51.75
C ILE A 491 -96.91 -23.20 50.57
N ASP A 492 -97.31 -23.85 49.48
CA ASP A 492 -96.97 -23.71 48.03
C ASP A 492 -95.51 -23.83 47.52
N ASN A 493 -95.17 -24.89 46.77
CA ASN A 493 -95.41 -25.13 45.33
C ASN A 493 -94.48 -24.32 44.40
N PHE A 494 -93.52 -25.00 43.74
CA PHE A 494 -93.57 -25.26 42.28
C PHE A 494 -92.39 -26.15 41.82
N ALA A 495 -92.76 -27.36 41.44
CA ALA A 495 -92.37 -28.17 40.28
C ALA A 495 -90.94 -28.19 39.67
N SER A 496 -90.51 -29.45 39.49
CA SER A 496 -89.89 -30.04 38.29
C SER A 496 -88.37 -30.00 38.16
N SER A 497 -87.69 -31.15 38.31
CA SER A 497 -87.43 -32.19 37.27
C SER A 497 -86.32 -31.73 36.32
N ALA A 498 -85.25 -32.46 36.02
CA ALA A 498 -84.95 -33.88 36.13
C ALA A 498 -83.44 -34.10 35.84
N GLY A 499 -82.96 -35.33 36.06
CA GLY A 499 -82.05 -35.97 35.10
C GLY A 499 -80.64 -36.28 35.59
N ASP A 500 -80.48 -37.48 36.15
CA ASP A 500 -79.49 -38.54 35.84
C ASP A 500 -78.10 -38.12 35.30
N SER A 501 -76.95 -38.47 35.91
CA SER A 501 -76.40 -39.72 36.47
C SER A 501 -75.42 -40.45 35.52
N SER A 502 -74.25 -40.76 36.10
CA SER A 502 -73.17 -41.66 35.66
C SER A 502 -72.16 -41.07 34.65
N VAL A 503 -70.83 -41.19 34.79
CA VAL A 503 -69.99 -42.25 35.39
C VAL A 503 -68.69 -41.69 36.01
N MET A 504 -68.28 -42.34 37.11
CA MET A 504 -66.95 -42.49 37.76
C MET A 504 -65.68 -42.29 36.88
N GLN A 505 -64.45 -42.03 37.35
CA GLN A 505 -63.71 -42.32 38.61
C GLN A 505 -62.41 -41.44 38.60
N THR A 506 -62.08 -40.60 39.60
CA THR A 506 -61.14 -40.82 40.74
C THR A 506 -59.75 -41.35 40.32
N ILE A 507 -58.55 -40.92 40.79
CA ILE A 507 -58.00 -40.55 42.11
C ILE A 507 -56.69 -39.73 41.82
N SER A 508 -56.28 -38.66 42.50
CA SER A 508 -55.66 -38.69 43.84
C SER A 508 -55.40 -37.29 44.43
N CYS A 509 -55.88 -37.13 45.67
CA CYS A 509 -55.59 -36.17 46.74
C CYS A 509 -54.14 -36.29 47.29
N PRO A 510 -53.67 -35.50 48.31
CA PRO A 510 -54.40 -34.76 49.37
C PRO A 510 -53.98 -33.29 49.58
N VAL A 511 -54.85 -32.35 49.97
CA VAL A 511 -55.62 -32.12 51.23
C VAL A 511 -54.79 -31.63 52.42
N SER A 512 -55.11 -30.38 52.77
CA SER A 512 -54.76 -29.54 53.91
C SER A 512 -55.20 -30.08 55.28
N GLN A 513 -54.59 -29.57 56.36
CA GLN A 513 -55.17 -29.31 57.69
C GLN A 513 -54.38 -28.15 58.33
N ASN A 514 -54.96 -26.97 58.52
CA ASN A 514 -55.71 -26.50 59.69
C ASN A 514 -54.93 -26.59 61.02
N HIS A 515 -54.62 -25.44 61.64
CA HIS A 515 -55.31 -24.99 62.86
C HIS A 515 -54.96 -23.54 63.26
N ASN A 516 -55.96 -22.90 63.87
CA ASN A 516 -56.02 -21.55 64.42
C ASN A 516 -55.29 -21.44 65.77
N ASP A 517 -54.87 -20.23 66.16
CA ASP A 517 -55.30 -19.55 67.40
C ASP A 517 -54.71 -18.12 67.49
N VAL A 518 -55.56 -17.07 67.46
CA VAL A 518 -56.07 -16.24 68.58
C VAL A 518 -55.29 -14.93 68.84
N LEU A 519 -55.84 -13.86 68.25
CA LEU A 519 -56.12 -12.48 68.71
C LEU A 519 -55.43 -11.84 69.95
N HIS A 520 -54.82 -10.65 69.75
CA HIS A 520 -55.16 -9.31 70.31
C HIS A 520 -53.99 -8.31 70.00
N ARG A 521 -54.09 -6.98 69.80
CA ARG A 521 -55.16 -5.96 69.73
C ARG A 521 -54.54 -4.59 69.35
N ASN A 522 -55.34 -3.72 68.71
CA ASN A 522 -55.32 -2.22 68.71
C ASN A 522 -54.24 -1.46 67.91
N ALA A 523 -54.49 -0.34 67.22
CA ALA A 523 -55.68 0.52 67.06
C ALA A 523 -55.55 1.43 65.81
N LEU A 524 -56.72 1.80 65.26
CA LEU A 524 -57.04 2.90 64.31
C LEU A 524 -56.83 4.29 64.96
N PRO A 525 -56.86 5.47 64.25
CA PRO A 525 -57.89 5.84 63.25
C PRO A 525 -57.57 6.82 62.08
N LEU A 526 -58.47 6.78 61.06
CA LEU A 526 -59.05 7.85 60.20
C LEU A 526 -58.10 8.81 59.41
N GLU A 527 -58.36 9.35 58.22
CA GLU A 527 -59.56 9.51 57.38
C GLU A 527 -59.21 10.01 55.94
N THR A 528 -60.11 9.72 55.00
CA THR A 528 -60.48 10.51 53.79
C THR A 528 -59.61 10.53 52.51
N ARG A 529 -60.34 10.74 51.42
CA ARG A 529 -60.18 10.27 50.04
C ARG A 529 -60.78 11.37 49.15
N ASN A 530 -60.14 11.74 48.03
CA ASN A 530 -60.76 11.92 46.70
C ASN A 530 -59.94 12.79 45.74
N ARG A 531 -60.09 12.43 44.45
CA ARG A 531 -59.57 13.01 43.21
C ARG A 531 -60.41 14.21 42.75
N GLU A 532 -59.86 15.05 41.86
CA GLU A 532 -60.44 15.37 40.53
C GLU A 532 -59.46 16.18 39.66
N SER A 533 -59.72 16.17 38.36
CA SER A 533 -58.91 16.68 37.23
C SER A 533 -59.62 17.86 36.58
N ASP A 534 -58.89 18.83 36.01
CA ASP A 534 -59.47 19.82 35.08
C ASP A 534 -58.45 20.36 34.05
N CYS A 535 -58.98 20.82 32.92
CA CYS A 535 -58.37 20.96 31.59
C CYS A 535 -58.14 22.42 31.11
N SER A 536 -57.12 22.59 30.27
CA SER A 536 -57.03 23.40 29.02
C SER A 536 -56.86 24.94 28.97
N GLN A 537 -55.80 25.32 28.23
CA GLN A 537 -55.64 26.37 27.17
C GLN A 537 -55.54 27.88 27.50
N ILE A 538 -54.47 28.52 26.98
CA ILE A 538 -54.46 29.55 25.91
C ILE A 538 -53.00 29.81 25.41
N LEU A 539 -52.88 30.04 24.10
CA LEU A 539 -51.70 30.38 23.27
C LEU A 539 -51.24 31.84 23.42
N ALA A 540 -49.97 32.16 23.11
CA ALA A 540 -49.54 33.12 22.05
C ALA A 540 -48.09 33.68 22.20
N THR A 541 -47.29 33.44 21.15
CA THR A 541 -46.39 34.33 20.37
C THR A 541 -45.27 35.20 20.99
N ASP A 542 -44.08 35.00 20.41
CA ASP A 542 -42.93 35.86 20.05
C ASP A 542 -43.08 37.40 20.08
N LEU A 543 -42.02 38.11 20.52
CA LEU A 543 -41.20 39.07 19.73
C LEU A 543 -40.16 39.88 20.56
N ASP A 544 -38.90 39.82 20.11
CA ASP A 544 -37.82 40.83 20.05
C ASP A 544 -37.45 41.76 21.23
N ALA A 545 -36.17 41.73 21.65
CA ALA A 545 -35.13 42.69 21.21
C ALA A 545 -33.97 42.89 22.22
N VAL A 546 -32.75 42.54 21.78
CA VAL A 546 -31.48 43.31 21.79
C VAL A 546 -31.04 44.04 23.09
N LEU A 547 -29.86 43.67 23.63
CA LEU A 547 -28.63 44.49 23.60
C LEU A 547 -27.45 43.85 24.37
N SER A 548 -26.31 43.88 23.68
CA SER A 548 -24.94 43.59 24.09
C SER A 548 -24.47 44.41 25.30
N THR A 549 -23.40 43.97 25.96
CA THR A 549 -22.17 44.78 26.05
C THR A 549 -20.96 43.95 26.51
N ASP A 550 -19.89 44.12 25.74
CA ASP A 550 -18.54 43.60 25.87
C ASP A 550 -17.80 44.11 27.12
N GLY A 551 -16.66 43.45 27.40
CA GLY A 551 -15.64 43.86 28.37
C GLY A 551 -14.99 45.22 28.07
N PRO A 552 -13.96 45.61 28.85
CA PRO A 552 -12.58 45.23 28.52
C PRO A 552 -11.75 45.02 29.82
N GLY A 553 -10.50 44.57 29.87
CA GLY A 553 -9.40 44.48 28.92
C GLY A 553 -8.12 44.50 29.76
N LEU A 554 -7.21 43.60 29.43
CA LEU A 554 -5.78 43.54 29.79
C LEU A 554 -5.08 44.93 29.70
N PRO A 555 -3.87 45.18 30.26
CA PRO A 555 -2.74 44.23 30.20
C PRO A 555 -1.65 44.29 31.30
N GLY A 556 -0.82 43.25 31.33
CA GLY A 556 0.62 43.44 31.34
C GLY A 556 1.40 43.10 32.61
N GLN A 557 2.46 42.31 32.37
CA GLN A 557 3.78 42.30 33.00
C GLN A 557 4.08 41.29 34.11
N ASP A 558 4.89 40.32 33.67
CA ASP A 558 6.25 40.05 34.11
C ASP A 558 6.51 39.47 35.50
N GLY A 559 7.22 38.34 35.47
CA GLY A 559 8.55 38.33 36.07
C GLY A 559 8.68 37.62 37.41
N GLU A 560 9.04 36.33 37.32
CA GLU A 560 10.22 35.75 37.95
C GLU A 560 10.81 36.43 39.21
N HIS A 561 10.94 35.66 40.30
CA HIS A 561 12.17 35.48 41.10
C HIS A 561 11.94 34.32 42.07
N LEU A 562 12.57 33.15 41.91
CA LEU A 562 13.98 32.77 42.16
C LEU A 562 14.28 32.38 43.62
N HIS A 563 14.81 31.15 43.72
CA HIS A 563 15.70 30.58 44.74
C HIS A 563 15.14 30.32 46.15
N ALA A 564 15.54 29.28 46.88
CA ALA A 564 16.33 28.08 46.61
C ALA A 564 16.31 27.23 47.90
N GLU A 565 16.46 25.92 47.70
CA GLU A 565 17.18 24.98 48.57
C GLU A 565 16.78 24.81 50.05
N GLY A 566 16.44 23.57 50.41
CA GLY A 566 16.60 23.12 51.80
C GLY A 566 15.89 21.85 52.20
N SER A 567 16.41 20.69 51.78
CA SER A 567 16.37 19.38 52.47
C SER A 567 15.07 18.57 52.52
N GLY A 568 15.13 17.30 52.06
CA GLY A 568 14.14 16.31 52.47
C GLY A 568 13.97 15.02 51.67
N GLU A 569 14.81 14.67 50.69
CA GLU A 569 14.81 13.30 50.16
C GLU A 569 15.77 12.43 50.96
N HIS A 570 15.26 11.39 51.63
CA HIS A 570 15.85 10.05 51.74
C HIS A 570 15.04 9.21 52.71
N PHE A 571 14.28 8.24 52.21
CA PHE A 571 14.01 7.00 52.94
C PHE A 571 13.68 5.87 51.97
N ASN A 572 14.72 5.35 51.31
CA ASN A 572 14.90 3.92 51.20
C ASN A 572 15.68 3.50 52.45
N ASP A 573 15.25 2.48 53.19
CA ASP A 573 15.94 1.18 53.11
C ASP A 573 15.49 0.14 54.16
N MET A 574 15.55 -1.11 53.67
CA MET A 574 15.91 -2.34 54.37
C MET A 574 14.98 -2.90 55.44
N ILE A 575 14.04 -3.71 54.94
CA ILE A 575 13.90 -5.09 55.40
C ILE A 575 15.23 -5.82 55.13
N LEU A 576 15.93 -6.19 56.20
CA LEU A 576 16.72 -7.41 56.43
C LEU A 576 17.79 -7.11 57.48
N ASP A 577 17.59 -7.58 58.71
CA ASP A 577 18.65 -8.34 59.37
C ASP A 577 18.11 -9.24 60.50
N LEU A 578 18.69 -10.43 60.51
CA LEU A 578 18.43 -11.58 61.34
C LEU A 578 19.18 -11.44 62.69
N GLU A 579 18.59 -12.01 63.74
CA GLU A 579 19.24 -12.52 64.97
C GLU A 579 20.11 -11.57 65.84
N VAL A 580 19.71 -11.42 67.11
CA VAL A 580 20.47 -11.86 68.31
C VAL A 580 19.83 -11.28 69.59
N LEU A 581 19.25 -12.21 70.36
CA LEU A 581 19.23 -12.37 71.83
C LEU A 581 18.81 -11.24 72.81
N GLU A 582 17.89 -11.70 73.68
CA GLU A 582 17.79 -11.56 75.15
C GLU A 582 16.69 -10.62 75.71
N ASN A 583 15.60 -11.20 76.23
CA ASN A 583 15.38 -11.62 77.65
C ASN A 583 14.74 -10.46 78.44
N ILE A 584 13.46 -10.47 78.83
CA ILE A 584 12.90 -11.02 80.09
C ILE A 584 11.45 -10.41 80.11
N HIS A 585 10.31 -11.10 80.26
CA HIS A 585 9.84 -11.86 81.41
C HIS A 585 8.56 -12.65 81.03
N ASN A 586 8.56 -13.91 81.44
CA ASN A 586 7.42 -14.84 81.45
C ASN A 586 6.38 -14.50 82.56
N ARG A 587 5.23 -15.23 82.48
CA ARG A 587 4.35 -15.73 83.58
C ARG A 587 3.00 -14.96 83.71
N ARG A 588 1.80 -15.55 83.57
CA ARG A 588 1.36 -16.95 83.70
C ARG A 588 -0.04 -17.19 83.06
N HIS A 589 -0.09 -18.16 82.14
CA HIS A 589 -1.06 -19.25 81.91
C HIS A 589 -2.59 -19.05 81.85
N CYS A 590 -3.09 -19.40 80.65
CA CYS A 590 -4.34 -20.07 80.34
C CYS A 590 -4.20 -21.62 80.38
N LEU A 591 -5.36 -22.29 80.54
CA LEU A 591 -5.81 -23.62 80.00
C LEU A 591 -5.19 -24.94 80.50
N ALA A 592 -6.05 -25.85 81.00
CA ALA A 592 -6.63 -27.00 80.28
C ALA A 592 -7.13 -28.11 81.25
N GLY A 593 -8.17 -28.87 80.86
CA GLY A 593 -8.36 -30.23 81.39
C GLY A 593 -9.77 -30.83 81.32
N SER A 594 -9.95 -31.80 80.44
CA SER A 594 -11.09 -32.74 80.31
C SER A 594 -10.77 -34.11 80.96
N ASN A 595 -11.80 -34.78 81.49
CA ASN A 595 -11.98 -36.23 81.85
C ASN A 595 -10.95 -36.91 82.81
N GLU A 596 -11.29 -37.85 83.70
CA GLU A 596 -12.39 -38.84 83.82
C GLU A 596 -12.47 -39.41 85.28
N GLN A 597 -13.65 -39.93 85.68
CA GLN A 597 -13.94 -40.97 86.72
C GLN A 597 -13.56 -40.80 88.23
N ALA A 598 -14.62 -40.61 89.06
CA ALA A 598 -15.08 -41.26 90.32
C ALA A 598 -14.10 -41.94 91.34
N PRO A 599 -14.50 -42.30 92.61
CA PRO A 599 -15.79 -42.15 93.32
C PRO A 599 -15.70 -41.71 94.82
N ILE A 600 -16.87 -41.77 95.49
CA ILE A 600 -17.20 -42.09 96.90
C ILE A 600 -17.48 -40.93 97.91
N SER A 601 -18.73 -41.00 98.42
CA SER A 601 -19.21 -40.75 99.81
C SER A 601 -19.27 -39.31 100.34
N ASN A 602 -20.32 -38.83 101.03
CA ASN A 602 -21.43 -39.50 101.73
C ASN A 602 -22.57 -38.52 102.10
N SER A 603 -23.76 -39.08 102.28
CA SER A 603 -24.87 -38.70 103.19
C SER A 603 -25.59 -37.35 102.95
N SER A 604 -26.92 -37.22 102.94
CA SER A 604 -27.97 -38.03 103.60
C SER A 604 -29.33 -37.83 102.92
N SER A 605 -30.10 -38.93 102.88
CA SER A 605 -31.34 -39.13 102.15
C SER A 605 -32.61 -38.68 102.93
N PRO A 606 -33.81 -38.85 102.34
CA PRO A 606 -35.09 -38.39 102.88
C PRO A 606 -35.81 -39.50 103.68
N CYS A 607 -36.83 -39.12 104.46
CA CYS A 607 -37.82 -40.06 104.98
C CYS A 607 -39.22 -39.44 104.98
N CYS A 608 -40.14 -40.08 104.28
CA CYS A 608 -41.53 -40.18 104.71
C CYS A 608 -41.59 -41.19 105.85
N ASP A 609 -42.40 -40.92 106.88
CA ASP A 609 -43.29 -41.94 107.48
C ASP A 609 -44.31 -41.28 108.41
N SER A 610 -45.55 -41.75 108.26
CA SER A 610 -46.66 -41.50 109.18
C SER A 610 -46.68 -42.61 110.22
N ILE A 611 -46.96 -42.32 111.50
CA ILE A 611 -47.70 -43.21 112.43
C ILE A 611 -48.21 -42.39 113.64
N LEU A 612 -49.41 -42.77 114.08
CA LEU A 612 -50.21 -42.25 115.18
C LEU A 612 -49.58 -42.37 116.59
N THR A 613 -50.15 -41.58 117.52
CA THR A 613 -50.70 -41.94 118.86
C THR A 613 -50.10 -41.20 120.08
N GLY A 614 -50.96 -40.55 120.89
CA GLY A 614 -50.68 -40.22 122.30
C GLY A 614 -51.06 -38.81 122.79
N ALA A 615 -52.14 -38.70 123.59
CA ALA A 615 -52.47 -37.53 124.44
C ALA A 615 -51.74 -37.61 125.82
N PRO A 616 -51.92 -36.74 126.86
CA PRO A 616 -52.41 -35.34 126.94
C PRO A 616 -51.55 -34.39 127.86
N ALA A 617 -51.99 -33.11 127.94
CA ALA A 617 -52.00 -32.18 129.11
C ALA A 617 -51.01 -30.97 129.25
N ARG A 618 -51.62 -29.77 129.19
CA ARG A 618 -51.38 -28.47 129.90
C ARG A 618 -50.02 -27.73 129.80
N SER A 619 -50.04 -26.50 129.25
CA SER A 619 -49.86 -25.23 130.04
C SER A 619 -49.77 -23.97 129.13
N SER A 620 -50.46 -22.89 129.52
CA SER A 620 -50.88 -21.79 128.62
C SER A 620 -50.03 -20.50 128.65
N HIS A 621 -48.80 -20.50 129.17
CA HIS A 621 -47.98 -19.26 129.25
C HIS A 621 -46.94 -19.12 128.11
N SER A 622 -46.37 -20.22 127.60
CA SER A 622 -45.50 -20.24 126.42
C SER A 622 -46.23 -19.76 125.14
N SER A 623 -47.55 -20.00 125.05
CA SER A 623 -48.37 -19.67 123.88
C SER A 623 -48.40 -18.18 123.52
N LYS A 624 -48.37 -17.24 124.48
CA LYS A 624 -48.51 -15.80 124.19
C LYS A 624 -47.21 -15.14 123.72
N GLN A 625 -46.07 -15.51 124.30
CA GLN A 625 -44.76 -15.00 123.88
C GLN A 625 -44.32 -15.63 122.54
N MET A 626 -44.62 -16.92 122.35
CA MET A 626 -44.48 -17.60 121.06
C MET A 626 -45.35 -16.94 119.98
N LYS A 627 -46.60 -16.55 120.28
CA LYS A 627 -47.46 -15.81 119.33
C LYS A 627 -46.92 -14.41 118.98
N ARG A 628 -46.35 -13.64 119.92
CA ARG A 628 -45.76 -12.31 119.62
C ARG A 628 -44.47 -12.42 118.80
N LEU A 629 -43.59 -13.36 119.12
CA LEU A 629 -42.40 -13.65 118.31
C LEU A 629 -42.80 -14.17 116.92
N GLN A 630 -43.82 -15.03 116.83
CA GLN A 630 -44.34 -15.53 115.56
C GLN A 630 -44.94 -14.42 114.69
N VAL A 631 -45.61 -13.42 115.27
CA VAL A 631 -46.11 -12.26 114.51
C VAL A 631 -44.97 -11.35 114.07
N LYS A 632 -43.96 -11.08 114.90
CA LYS A 632 -42.78 -10.30 114.50
C LYS A 632 -41.95 -11.01 113.43
N TYR A 633 -41.77 -12.33 113.56
CA TYR A 633 -41.10 -13.15 112.56
C TYR A 633 -41.87 -13.17 111.24
N ARG A 634 -43.20 -13.31 111.27
CA ARG A 634 -44.05 -13.18 110.07
C ARG A 634 -44.00 -11.78 109.44
N ALA A 635 -43.93 -10.72 110.25
CA ALA A 635 -43.80 -9.35 109.74
C ALA A 635 -42.41 -9.14 109.11
N LEU A 636 -41.33 -9.59 109.76
CA LEU A 636 -39.99 -9.61 109.21
C LEU A 636 -39.90 -10.45 107.93
N ASP A 637 -40.52 -11.63 107.89
CA ASP A 637 -40.62 -12.47 106.68
C ASP A 637 -41.36 -11.74 105.56
N SER A 638 -42.47 -11.05 105.85
CA SER A 638 -43.21 -10.30 104.83
C SER A 638 -42.39 -9.13 104.27
N VAL A 639 -41.63 -8.42 105.12
CA VAL A 639 -40.73 -7.36 104.68
C VAL A 639 -39.54 -7.94 103.92
N ASN A 640 -39.00 -9.09 104.33
CA ASN A 640 -37.91 -9.77 103.65
C ASN A 640 -38.36 -10.27 102.26
N GLN A 641 -39.58 -10.82 102.13
CA GLN A 641 -40.17 -11.15 100.83
C GLN A 641 -40.38 -9.91 99.96
N GLN A 642 -40.78 -8.77 100.53
CA GLN A 642 -40.88 -7.50 99.80
C GLN A 642 -39.51 -6.97 99.36
N LEU A 643 -38.48 -7.08 100.21
CA LEU A 643 -37.11 -6.71 99.84
C LEU A 643 -36.53 -7.65 98.79
N GLN A 644 -36.76 -8.96 98.88
CA GLN A 644 -36.36 -9.93 97.87
C GLN A 644 -37.05 -9.69 96.53
N THR A 645 -38.34 -9.37 96.53
CA THR A 645 -39.05 -9.03 95.28
C THR A 645 -38.59 -7.68 94.71
N SER A 646 -38.31 -6.68 95.55
CA SER A 646 -37.73 -5.40 95.12
C SER A 646 -36.31 -5.57 94.58
N LEU A 647 -35.47 -6.37 95.24
CA LEU A 647 -34.10 -6.68 94.81
C LEU A 647 -34.14 -7.42 93.47
N HIS A 648 -34.96 -8.46 93.34
CA HIS A 648 -35.17 -9.19 92.09
C HIS A 648 -35.68 -8.29 90.96
N ASN A 649 -36.56 -7.34 91.26
CA ASN A 649 -37.02 -6.34 90.29
C ASN A 649 -35.90 -5.38 89.87
N SER A 650 -35.01 -4.99 90.80
CA SER A 650 -33.84 -4.17 90.50
C SER A 650 -32.77 -4.93 89.72
N GLU A 651 -32.50 -6.20 90.05
CA GLU A 651 -31.58 -7.07 89.31
C GLU A 651 -32.05 -7.29 87.88
N ARG A 652 -33.34 -7.57 87.68
CA ARG A 652 -33.94 -7.62 86.33
C ARG A 652 -33.86 -6.29 85.58
N LYS A 653 -33.83 -5.15 86.28
CA LYS A 653 -33.67 -3.83 85.65
C LYS A 653 -32.22 -3.59 85.25
N VAL A 654 -31.27 -3.98 86.11
CA VAL A 654 -29.83 -3.94 85.81
C VAL A 654 -29.53 -4.84 84.61
N GLN A 655 -30.00 -6.08 84.60
CA GLN A 655 -29.83 -7.01 83.46
C GLN A 655 -30.40 -6.46 82.14
N ARG A 656 -31.54 -5.74 82.19
CA ARG A 656 -32.10 -5.08 81.00
C ARG A 656 -31.24 -3.93 80.51
N LEU A 657 -30.72 -3.11 81.41
CA LEU A 657 -29.81 -2.01 81.05
C LEU A 657 -28.45 -2.52 80.57
N GLU A 658 -27.94 -3.62 81.13
CA GLU A 658 -26.73 -4.29 80.65
C GLU A 658 -26.92 -4.85 79.24
N ALA A 659 -28.06 -5.47 78.95
CA ALA A 659 -28.40 -5.91 77.59
C ALA A 659 -28.52 -4.72 76.62
N GLU A 660 -29.15 -3.62 77.04
CA GLU A 660 -29.26 -2.39 76.24
C GLU A 660 -27.88 -1.75 75.97
N ILE A 661 -26.98 -1.73 76.95
CA ILE A 661 -25.60 -1.25 76.74
C ILE A 661 -24.85 -2.17 75.78
N GLN A 662 -25.00 -3.49 75.89
CA GLN A 662 -24.36 -4.44 74.95
C GLN A 662 -24.90 -4.29 73.53
N GLU A 663 -26.21 -4.07 73.37
CA GLU A 663 -26.83 -3.78 72.08
C GLU A 663 -26.29 -2.46 71.49
N LEU A 664 -26.21 -1.39 72.29
CA LEU A 664 -25.66 -0.11 71.88
C LEU A 664 -24.16 -0.18 71.54
N GLU A 665 -23.37 -0.97 72.29
CA GLU A 665 -21.95 -1.21 71.99
C GLU A 665 -21.78 -1.96 70.65
N ALA A 666 -22.61 -2.96 70.40
CA ALA A 666 -22.62 -3.68 69.12
C ALA A 666 -23.03 -2.76 67.96
N GLU A 667 -24.07 -1.94 68.14
CA GLU A 667 -24.48 -0.93 67.15
C GLU A 667 -23.35 0.07 66.88
N ASN A 668 -22.65 0.53 67.90
CA ASN A 668 -21.54 1.47 67.75
C ASN A 668 -20.35 0.85 66.99
N GLN A 669 -20.04 -0.42 67.23
CA GLN A 669 -19.03 -1.16 66.47
C GLN A 669 -19.41 -1.30 64.99
N VAL A 670 -20.69 -1.59 64.70
CA VAL A 670 -21.20 -1.65 63.31
C VAL A 670 -21.14 -0.26 62.64
N LEU A 671 -21.46 0.80 63.37
CA LEU A 671 -21.33 2.18 62.86
C LEU A 671 -19.87 2.57 62.61
N GLN A 672 -18.93 2.15 63.46
CA GLN A 672 -17.49 2.37 63.22
C GLN A 672 -17.01 1.63 61.96
N ALA A 673 -17.40 0.37 61.79
CA ALA A 673 -17.08 -0.40 60.58
C ALA A 673 -17.65 0.25 59.32
N SER A 674 -18.91 0.71 59.35
CA SER A 674 -19.52 1.39 58.21
C SER A 674 -18.88 2.76 57.91
N LEU A 675 -18.43 3.50 58.92
CA LEU A 675 -17.67 4.74 58.72
C LEU A 675 -16.28 4.49 58.11
N GLU A 676 -15.59 3.42 58.49
CA GLU A 676 -14.32 3.03 57.87
C GLU A 676 -14.50 2.61 56.42
N GLU A 677 -15.57 1.86 56.12
CA GLU A 677 -15.94 1.49 54.76
C GLU A 677 -16.24 2.73 53.91
N LEU A 678 -17.02 3.69 54.44
CA LEU A 678 -17.30 4.96 53.77
C LEU A 678 -16.04 5.81 53.55
N ARG A 679 -15.06 5.79 54.46
CA ARG A 679 -13.77 6.46 54.28
C ARG A 679 -12.94 5.81 53.18
N ILE A 680 -12.95 4.49 53.08
CA ILE A 680 -12.27 3.76 52.00
C ILE A 680 -12.95 4.07 50.67
N SER A 681 -14.29 4.10 50.61
CA SER A 681 -15.01 4.47 49.39
C SER A 681 -14.74 5.92 48.97
N ALA A 682 -14.64 6.85 49.92
CA ALA A 682 -14.33 8.25 49.64
C ALA A 682 -12.93 8.41 49.00
N ARG A 683 -11.89 7.75 49.57
CA ARG A 683 -10.55 7.75 48.98
C ARG A 683 -10.50 7.13 47.59
N ARG A 684 -11.26 6.05 47.37
CA ARG A 684 -11.39 5.44 46.02
C ARG A 684 -12.06 6.39 45.04
N LEU A 685 -13.07 7.14 45.49
CA LEU A 685 -13.75 8.14 44.66
C LEU A 685 -12.80 9.30 44.30
N GLU A 686 -12.03 9.81 45.26
CA GLU A 686 -11.00 10.84 45.02
C GLU A 686 -9.94 10.36 44.01
N GLN A 687 -9.49 9.10 44.13
CA GLN A 687 -8.56 8.51 43.17
C GLN A 687 -9.18 8.43 41.76
N LEU A 688 -10.42 7.96 41.65
CA LEU A 688 -11.14 7.90 40.37
C LEU A 688 -11.39 9.29 39.77
N GLU A 689 -11.61 10.32 40.60
CA GLU A 689 -11.73 11.71 40.14
C GLU A 689 -10.40 12.25 39.60
N ALA A 690 -9.28 11.94 40.24
CA ALA A 690 -7.95 12.30 39.74
C ALA A 690 -7.61 11.58 38.42
N GLU A 691 -7.90 10.28 38.33
CA GLU A 691 -7.74 9.50 37.09
C GLU A 691 -8.63 10.04 35.97
N LYS A 692 -9.88 10.43 36.29
CA LYS A 692 -10.77 11.10 35.33
C LYS A 692 -10.18 12.42 34.82
N GLN A 693 -9.67 13.27 35.70
CA GLN A 693 -9.05 14.55 35.30
C GLN A 693 -7.81 14.35 34.43
N HIS A 694 -6.99 13.33 34.74
CA HIS A 694 -5.86 12.95 33.91
C HIS A 694 -6.29 12.50 32.52
N LEU A 695 -7.28 11.59 32.44
CA LEU A 695 -7.83 11.11 31.17
C LEU A 695 -8.50 12.24 30.36
N GLU A 696 -9.15 13.21 31.03
CA GLU A 696 -9.68 14.40 30.38
C GLU A 696 -8.55 15.25 29.78
N HIS A 697 -7.46 15.46 30.52
CA HIS A 697 -6.29 16.19 30.01
C HIS A 697 -5.67 15.49 28.79
N GLU A 698 -5.40 14.18 28.89
CA GLU A 698 -4.92 13.34 27.79
C GLU A 698 -5.89 13.34 26.60
N GLY A 699 -7.19 13.34 26.85
CA GLY A 699 -8.21 13.50 25.82
C GLY A 699 -8.05 14.81 25.05
N THR A 700 -7.83 15.93 25.75
CA THR A 700 -7.62 17.22 25.08
C THR A 700 -6.28 17.32 24.34
N THR A 701 -5.22 16.66 24.81
CA THR A 701 -3.93 16.65 24.09
C THR A 701 -4.05 15.81 22.81
N LEU A 702 -4.62 14.60 22.91
CA LEU A 702 -4.89 13.75 21.76
C LEU A 702 -5.83 14.41 20.74
N GLU A 703 -6.82 15.21 21.18
CA GLU A 703 -7.64 16.00 20.25
C GLU A 703 -6.85 17.09 19.52
N ARG A 704 -5.89 17.75 20.17
CA ARG A 704 -5.02 18.73 19.50
C ARG A 704 -4.11 18.06 18.48
N ASP A 705 -3.50 16.95 18.86
CA ASP A 705 -2.63 16.17 17.98
C ASP A 705 -3.40 15.61 16.78
N LYS A 706 -4.61 15.09 17.01
CA LYS A 706 -5.52 14.68 15.93
C LYS A 706 -5.81 15.83 14.98
N ARG A 707 -6.14 17.03 15.48
CA ARG A 707 -6.40 18.21 14.63
C ARG A 707 -5.16 18.65 13.85
N GLN A 708 -3.96 18.48 14.41
CA GLN A 708 -2.71 18.77 13.71
C GLN A 708 -2.44 17.75 12.60
N LEU A 709 -2.56 16.47 12.91
CA LEU A 709 -2.43 15.39 11.93
C LEU A 709 -3.48 15.49 10.82
N GLU A 710 -4.72 15.89 11.13
CA GLU A 710 -5.76 16.15 10.12
C GLU A 710 -5.37 17.29 9.18
N LYS A 711 -4.75 18.36 9.69
CA LYS A 711 -4.26 19.47 8.84
C LYS A 711 -3.11 19.02 7.94
N GLU A 712 -2.17 18.25 8.47
CA GLU A 712 -1.08 17.68 7.68
C GLU A 712 -1.58 16.69 6.64
N ASN A 713 -2.55 15.84 6.99
CA ASN A 713 -3.17 14.90 6.06
C ASN A 713 -3.90 15.64 4.92
N ARG A 714 -4.60 16.75 5.23
CA ARG A 714 -5.20 17.62 4.19
C ARG A 714 -4.15 18.24 3.26
N ARG A 715 -3.01 18.71 3.81
CA ARG A 715 -1.91 19.24 3.01
C ARG A 715 -1.29 18.17 2.10
N LEU A 716 -1.03 16.98 2.65
CA LEU A 716 -0.48 15.86 1.87
C LEU A 716 -1.45 15.41 0.78
N ARG A 717 -2.76 15.36 1.06
CA ARG A 717 -3.79 15.07 0.03
C ARG A 717 -3.78 16.10 -1.09
N GLN A 718 -3.73 17.39 -0.76
CA GLN A 718 -3.62 18.45 -1.77
C GLN A 718 -2.33 18.31 -2.59
N GLN A 719 -1.22 17.94 -1.96
CA GLN A 719 0.05 17.72 -2.64
C GLN A 719 -0.01 16.51 -3.59
N VAL A 720 -0.67 15.42 -3.18
CA VAL A 720 -0.90 14.23 -4.03
C VAL A 720 -1.80 14.61 -5.21
N GLU A 721 -2.90 15.32 -4.99
CA GLU A 721 -3.83 15.74 -6.04
C GLU A 721 -3.14 16.65 -7.09
N ILE A 722 -2.24 17.54 -6.64
CA ILE A 722 -1.39 18.35 -7.54
C ILE A 722 -0.40 17.45 -8.30
N GLN A 723 0.21 16.46 -7.64
CA GLN A 723 1.13 15.53 -8.30
C GLN A 723 0.41 14.64 -9.33
N GLU A 724 -0.81 14.18 -9.04
CA GLU A 724 -1.66 13.43 -9.96
C GLU A 724 -2.01 14.28 -11.18
N ALA A 725 -2.46 15.54 -10.99
CA ALA A 725 -2.73 16.45 -12.10
C ALA A 725 -1.48 16.72 -12.97
N ASN A 726 -0.30 16.83 -12.35
CA ASN A 726 0.96 16.97 -13.08
C ASN A 726 1.34 15.69 -13.85
N LEU A 727 1.10 14.52 -13.27
CA LEU A 727 1.32 13.24 -13.96
C LEU A 727 0.35 13.07 -15.13
N ASP A 728 -0.92 13.45 -14.97
CA ASP A 728 -1.90 13.44 -16.06
C ASP A 728 -1.50 14.38 -17.20
N SER A 729 -1.02 15.58 -16.89
CA SER A 729 -0.47 16.51 -17.89
C SER A 729 0.73 15.90 -18.64
N ARG A 730 1.66 15.26 -17.91
CA ARG A 730 2.80 14.56 -18.52
C ARG A 730 2.36 13.37 -19.37
N ASN A 731 1.36 12.60 -18.92
CA ASN A 731 0.82 11.46 -19.68
C ASN A 731 0.17 11.91 -20.98
N VAL A 732 -0.55 13.05 -20.98
CA VAL A 732 -1.11 13.64 -22.20
C VAL A 732 -0.01 14.07 -23.17
N SER A 733 1.08 14.65 -22.65
CA SER A 733 2.26 15.03 -23.45
C SER A 733 2.99 13.81 -24.03
N VAL A 734 3.18 12.76 -23.24
CA VAL A 734 3.76 11.50 -23.73
C VAL A 734 2.86 10.89 -24.82
N ALA A 735 1.55 10.86 -24.62
CA ALA A 735 0.61 10.36 -25.61
C ALA A 735 0.58 11.20 -26.90
N SER A 736 0.87 12.51 -26.85
CA SER A 736 1.02 13.34 -28.05
C SER A 736 2.33 13.04 -28.78
N LEU A 737 3.45 12.94 -28.05
CA LEU A 737 4.74 12.56 -28.61
C LEU A 737 4.71 11.16 -29.24
N GLU A 738 4.01 10.20 -28.64
CA GLU A 738 3.80 8.88 -29.23
C GLU A 738 2.96 8.90 -30.51
N ARG A 739 2.02 9.85 -30.64
CA ARG A 739 1.24 10.03 -31.87
C ARG A 739 2.10 10.66 -32.96
N GLU A 740 2.91 11.66 -32.62
CA GLU A 740 3.87 12.29 -33.53
C GLU A 740 4.94 11.30 -34.00
N MET A 741 5.56 10.54 -33.10
CA MET A 741 6.52 9.49 -33.44
C MET A 741 5.91 8.45 -34.40
N ARG A 742 4.65 8.07 -34.19
CA ARG A 742 3.92 7.18 -35.12
C ARG A 742 3.65 7.82 -36.47
N SER A 743 3.47 9.14 -36.55
CA SER A 743 3.34 9.87 -37.82
C SER A 743 4.67 9.91 -38.55
N LEU A 744 5.74 10.31 -37.86
CA LEU A 744 7.09 10.41 -38.39
C LEU A 744 7.61 9.05 -38.89
N MET A 745 7.31 7.96 -38.16
CA MET A 745 7.63 6.61 -38.65
C MET A 745 6.95 6.28 -39.98
N LYS A 746 5.68 6.66 -40.17
CA LYS A 746 4.97 6.46 -41.45
C LYS A 746 5.57 7.31 -42.56
N GLU A 747 5.98 8.53 -42.26
CA GLU A 747 6.63 9.43 -43.24
C GLU A 747 8.04 8.94 -43.61
N LEU A 748 8.77 8.37 -42.66
CA LEU A 748 10.06 7.71 -42.90
C LEU A 748 9.88 6.46 -43.77
N GLU A 749 8.87 5.64 -43.51
CA GLU A 749 8.51 4.49 -44.36
C GLU A 749 8.17 4.97 -45.79
N ALA A 750 7.34 6.00 -45.93
CA ALA A 750 7.02 6.57 -47.24
C ALA A 750 8.26 7.12 -47.97
N SER A 751 9.18 7.78 -47.25
CA SER A 751 10.43 8.31 -47.80
C SER A 751 11.43 7.21 -48.16
N ARG A 752 11.41 6.09 -47.44
CA ARG A 752 12.18 4.90 -47.79
C ARG A 752 11.66 4.28 -49.09
N GLU A 753 10.35 4.17 -49.24
CA GLU A 753 9.74 3.67 -50.49
C GLU A 753 10.05 4.57 -51.69
N THR A 754 10.07 5.89 -51.52
CA THR A 754 10.48 6.82 -52.60
C THR A 754 11.96 6.67 -52.92
N SER A 755 12.83 6.52 -51.92
CA SER A 755 14.26 6.26 -52.12
C SER A 755 14.51 4.95 -52.87
N GLU A 756 13.79 3.88 -52.53
CA GLU A 756 13.87 2.60 -53.23
C GLU A 756 13.42 2.73 -54.70
N ARG A 757 12.36 3.50 -54.97
CA ARG A 757 11.92 3.85 -56.33
C ARG A 757 12.95 4.68 -57.11
N VAL A 758 13.63 5.62 -56.46
CA VAL A 758 14.71 6.38 -57.11
C VAL A 758 15.88 5.46 -57.45
N LYS A 759 16.28 4.57 -56.51
CA LYS A 759 17.34 3.59 -56.76
C LYS A 759 17.01 2.66 -57.92
N SER A 760 15.74 2.24 -58.10
CA SER A 760 15.35 1.45 -59.28
C SER A 760 15.47 2.28 -60.56
N LEU A 761 14.98 3.52 -60.58
CA LEU A 761 15.09 4.40 -61.74
C LEU A 761 16.54 4.73 -62.12
N GLU A 762 17.43 4.87 -61.14
CA GLU A 762 18.85 5.05 -61.42
C GLU A 762 19.49 3.80 -62.02
N ARG A 763 19.07 2.59 -61.61
CA ARG A 763 19.54 1.35 -62.25
C ARG A 763 19.09 1.31 -63.70
N ASP A 764 17.82 1.60 -63.96
CA ASP A 764 17.26 1.67 -65.31
C ASP A 764 18.01 2.71 -66.17
N LYS A 765 18.31 3.90 -65.61
CA LYS A 765 19.11 4.93 -66.29
C LYS A 765 20.53 4.45 -66.61
N ARG A 766 21.20 3.75 -65.69
CA ARG A 766 22.54 3.18 -65.93
C ARG A 766 22.48 2.15 -67.05
N ASP A 767 21.46 1.30 -67.08
CA ASP A 767 21.30 0.28 -68.10
C ASP A 767 20.95 0.88 -69.46
N LEU A 768 20.10 1.91 -69.51
CA LEU A 768 19.86 2.70 -70.73
C LEU A 768 21.14 3.40 -71.23
N ASN A 769 21.97 3.94 -70.34
CA ASN A 769 23.25 4.53 -70.72
C ASN A 769 24.23 3.48 -71.27
N LYS A 770 24.30 2.29 -70.67
CA LYS A 770 25.08 1.17 -71.22
C LYS A 770 24.58 0.80 -72.61
N GLN A 771 23.26 0.72 -72.79
CA GLN A 771 22.66 0.42 -74.09
C GLN A 771 23.01 1.51 -75.12
N ALA A 772 22.89 2.79 -74.76
CA ALA A 772 23.25 3.91 -75.64
C ALA A 772 24.74 3.88 -76.02
N ALA A 773 25.64 3.52 -75.10
CA ALA A 773 27.06 3.37 -75.38
C ALA A 773 27.35 2.18 -76.33
N ILE A 774 26.63 1.07 -76.18
CA ILE A 774 26.70 -0.07 -77.11
C ILE A 774 26.24 0.37 -78.51
N ASP A 775 25.10 1.05 -78.59
CA ASP A 775 24.54 1.55 -79.86
C ASP A 775 25.49 2.55 -80.53
N GLN A 776 26.14 3.43 -79.76
CA GLN A 776 27.13 4.37 -80.29
C GLN A 776 28.38 3.67 -80.83
N LYS A 777 28.87 2.62 -80.15
CA LYS A 777 29.97 1.78 -80.65
C LYS A 777 29.57 1.02 -81.90
N ALA A 778 28.35 0.47 -81.95
CA ALA A 778 27.83 -0.21 -83.14
C ALA A 778 27.73 0.76 -84.33
N LEU A 779 27.24 1.98 -84.11
CA LEU A 779 27.19 3.03 -85.14
C LEU A 779 28.59 3.45 -85.60
N ALA A 780 29.57 3.56 -84.69
CA ALA A 780 30.95 3.85 -85.05
C ALA A 780 31.55 2.74 -85.92
N ALA A 781 31.37 1.47 -85.53
CA ALA A 781 31.81 0.32 -86.31
C ALA A 781 31.17 0.30 -87.71
N LEU A 782 29.85 0.51 -87.82
CA LEU A 782 29.16 0.61 -89.11
C LEU A 782 29.66 1.79 -89.96
N ARG A 783 30.03 2.92 -89.34
CA ARG A 783 30.64 4.06 -90.05
C ARG A 783 32.04 3.71 -90.55
N GLU A 784 32.86 3.04 -89.74
CA GLU A 784 34.18 2.56 -90.14
C GLU A 784 34.08 1.54 -91.28
N GLU A 785 33.16 0.59 -91.19
CA GLU A 785 32.88 -0.37 -92.26
C GLU A 785 32.42 0.33 -93.55
N LEU A 786 31.53 1.32 -93.45
CA LEU A 786 31.11 2.11 -94.59
C LEU A 786 32.27 2.89 -95.22
N VAL A 787 33.17 3.46 -94.42
CA VAL A 787 34.39 4.13 -94.91
C VAL A 787 35.33 3.13 -95.55
N CYS A 788 35.53 1.96 -94.96
CA CYS A 788 36.33 0.88 -95.53
C CYS A 788 35.77 0.43 -96.88
N GLU A 789 34.46 0.23 -96.98
CA GLU A 789 33.81 -0.11 -98.25
C GLU A 789 33.92 1.03 -99.26
N LYS A 790 33.73 2.30 -98.87
CA LYS A 790 33.98 3.44 -99.75
C LYS A 790 35.42 3.52 -100.25
N LEU A 791 36.40 3.22 -99.40
CA LEU A 791 37.81 3.16 -99.78
C LEU A 791 38.07 1.99 -100.73
N LYS A 792 37.47 0.82 -100.48
CA LYS A 792 37.53 -0.32 -101.41
C LYS A 792 36.87 0.00 -102.74
N THR A 793 35.73 0.68 -102.77
CA THR A 793 35.10 1.11 -104.03
C THR A 793 35.98 2.12 -104.75
N LEU A 794 36.52 3.13 -104.07
CA LEU A 794 37.48 4.07 -104.66
C LEU A 794 38.75 3.37 -105.15
N GLN A 795 39.23 2.34 -104.46
CA GLN A 795 40.37 1.56 -104.91
C GLN A 795 40.01 0.73 -106.16
N ARG A 796 38.81 0.13 -106.20
CA ARG A 796 38.30 -0.56 -107.39
C ARG A 796 38.10 0.40 -108.55
N ASP A 797 37.63 1.61 -108.31
CA ASP A 797 37.47 2.67 -109.31
C ASP A 797 38.85 3.13 -109.81
N ASN A 798 39.83 3.34 -108.93
CA ASN A 798 41.21 3.64 -109.32
C ASN A 798 41.87 2.50 -110.09
N ASP A 799 41.64 1.25 -109.70
CA ASP A 799 42.17 0.09 -110.40
C ASP A 799 41.46 -0.10 -111.74
N GLN A 800 40.17 0.25 -111.83
CA GLN A 800 39.43 0.34 -113.08
C GLN A 800 39.96 1.47 -113.95
N GLU A 801 40.26 2.65 -113.40
CA GLU A 801 40.90 3.77 -114.10
C GLU A 801 42.30 3.41 -114.58
N LYS A 802 43.10 2.71 -113.77
CA LYS A 802 44.40 2.16 -114.17
C LYS A 802 44.24 1.09 -115.22
N LEU A 803 43.24 0.22 -115.15
CA LEU A 803 42.99 -0.78 -116.19
C LEU A 803 42.47 -0.12 -117.47
N THR A 804 41.65 0.93 -117.40
CA THR A 804 41.26 1.72 -118.57
C THR A 804 42.44 2.48 -119.12
N HIS A 805 43.32 3.02 -118.27
CA HIS A 805 44.55 3.66 -118.68
C HIS A 805 45.56 2.65 -119.22
N GLU A 806 45.66 1.44 -118.67
CA GLU A 806 46.46 0.35 -119.22
C GLU A 806 45.87 -0.19 -120.53
N LEU A 807 44.56 -0.13 -120.72
CA LEU A 807 43.90 -0.45 -121.99
C LEU A 807 44.07 0.68 -123.00
N GLU A 808 44.00 1.94 -122.59
CA GLU A 808 44.36 3.12 -123.40
C GLU A 808 45.85 3.12 -123.72
N MET A 809 46.71 2.76 -122.77
CA MET A 809 48.14 2.58 -122.94
C MET A 809 48.46 1.27 -123.65
N ARG A 810 47.58 0.26 -123.72
CA ARG A 810 47.72 -0.88 -124.65
C ARG A 810 47.21 -0.52 -126.04
N LEU A 811 46.26 0.40 -126.15
CA LEU A 811 45.81 1.03 -127.39
C LEU A 811 46.86 2.05 -127.91
N LEU A 812 47.65 2.66 -127.03
CA LEU A 812 48.73 3.63 -127.33
C LEU A 812 50.13 2.97 -127.37
N ASN A 813 50.41 1.88 -126.62
CA ASN A 813 51.66 1.08 -126.66
C ASN A 813 51.59 -0.14 -127.59
N GLN A 814 50.55 -0.29 -128.41
CA GLN A 814 50.74 -0.97 -129.71
C GLN A 814 51.56 -0.10 -130.68
N GLU A 815 51.78 1.18 -130.37
CA GLU A 815 52.61 2.12 -131.12
C GLU A 815 53.59 2.90 -130.22
N SER A 816 54.39 2.22 -129.40
CA SER A 816 55.75 2.66 -129.02
C SER A 816 56.36 1.75 -127.94
N THR A 817 57.52 1.19 -128.27
CA THR A 817 58.71 0.94 -127.42
C THR A 817 58.48 0.28 -126.04
N GLN A 818 58.92 -0.96 -125.81
CA GLN A 818 60.30 -1.31 -125.42
C GLN A 818 60.95 -0.36 -124.40
N GLN A 819 61.59 -0.97 -123.40
CA GLN A 819 62.36 -0.42 -122.27
C GLN A 819 61.57 -0.09 -120.98
N ASP A 820 61.73 -0.98 -119.98
CA ASP A 820 62.03 -0.67 -118.56
C ASP A 820 61.39 -1.65 -117.56
N THR A 821 61.94 -2.87 -117.51
CA THR A 821 61.74 -3.82 -116.38
C THR A 821 63.07 -4.34 -115.82
N ALA A 822 64.14 -3.54 -115.93
CA ALA A 822 65.48 -3.87 -115.42
C ALA A 822 65.88 -3.11 -114.13
N ASP A 823 65.27 -1.96 -113.82
CA ASP A 823 65.75 -1.09 -112.74
C ASP A 823 65.26 -1.50 -111.34
N ASN A 824 64.07 -2.09 -111.20
CA ASN A 824 63.54 -2.48 -109.87
C ASN A 824 64.22 -3.70 -109.22
N ARG A 825 64.99 -4.49 -109.97
CA ARG A 825 65.84 -5.56 -109.40
C ARG A 825 67.23 -5.05 -109.01
N ARG A 826 67.69 -3.99 -109.68
CA ARG A 826 68.97 -3.32 -109.39
C ARG A 826 68.90 -2.51 -108.10
N PHE A 827 67.79 -1.81 -107.86
CA PHE A 827 67.57 -1.06 -106.61
C PHE A 827 67.56 -1.95 -105.36
N ARG A 828 66.89 -3.11 -105.39
CA ARG A 828 66.91 -4.05 -104.24
C ARG A 828 68.26 -4.72 -103.98
N MET A 829 69.05 -5.01 -105.03
CA MET A 829 70.43 -5.49 -104.83
C MET A 829 71.33 -4.39 -104.27
N LEU A 830 71.17 -3.15 -104.73
CA LEU A 830 71.91 -2.00 -104.21
C LEU A 830 71.55 -1.68 -102.75
N GLU A 831 70.28 -1.80 -102.35
CA GLU A 831 69.87 -1.64 -100.94
C GLU A 831 70.43 -2.75 -100.04
N SER A 832 70.41 -4.00 -100.50
CA SER A 832 71.03 -5.14 -99.81
C SER A 832 72.56 -5.02 -99.70
N GLU A 833 73.24 -4.52 -100.75
CA GLU A 833 74.68 -4.23 -100.72
C GLU A 833 75.00 -3.03 -99.82
N LEU A 834 74.14 -2.00 -99.80
CA LEU A 834 74.30 -0.85 -98.92
C LEU A 834 74.12 -1.23 -97.45
N GLU A 835 73.11 -2.03 -97.11
CA GLU A 835 72.89 -2.52 -95.73
C GLU A 835 74.01 -3.45 -95.24
N SER A 836 74.50 -4.36 -96.09
CA SER A 836 75.62 -5.24 -95.74
C SER A 836 76.95 -4.47 -95.63
N SER A 837 77.16 -3.45 -96.46
CA SER A 837 78.30 -2.53 -96.38
C SER A 837 78.24 -1.64 -95.12
N LEU A 838 77.05 -1.16 -94.73
CA LEU A 838 76.83 -0.41 -93.49
C LEU A 838 77.09 -1.26 -92.23
N LYS A 839 76.61 -2.51 -92.21
CA LYS A 839 76.89 -3.45 -91.10
C LYS A 839 78.38 -3.77 -90.98
N SER A 840 79.07 -4.01 -92.10
CA SER A 840 80.53 -4.25 -92.11
C SER A 840 81.31 -3.00 -91.66
N SER A 841 80.90 -1.81 -92.08
CA SER A 841 81.50 -0.54 -91.67
C SER A 841 81.32 -0.23 -90.17
N LEU A 842 80.14 -0.56 -89.61
CA LEU A 842 79.89 -0.44 -88.17
C LEU A 842 80.74 -1.42 -87.37
N LEU A 843 80.84 -2.68 -87.81
CA LEU A 843 81.66 -3.70 -87.13
C LEU A 843 83.15 -3.34 -87.16
N ILE A 844 83.65 -2.80 -88.27
CA ILE A 844 85.03 -2.27 -88.36
C ILE A 844 85.23 -1.04 -87.47
N LYS A 845 84.22 -0.18 -87.31
CA LYS A 845 84.29 0.96 -86.39
C LYS A 845 84.30 0.51 -84.94
N ASP A 846 83.50 -0.48 -84.57
CA ASP A 846 83.47 -1.06 -83.23
C ASP A 846 84.79 -1.77 -82.91
N ASP A 847 85.36 -2.54 -83.84
CA ASP A 847 86.70 -3.14 -83.71
C ASP A 847 87.81 -2.09 -83.62
N LYS A 848 87.67 -0.96 -84.32
CA LYS A 848 88.63 0.15 -84.26
C LYS A 848 88.49 0.96 -82.97
N ILE A 849 87.29 1.10 -82.43
CA ILE A 849 87.05 1.68 -81.09
C ILE A 849 87.62 0.75 -80.02
N ALA A 850 87.44 -0.56 -80.14
CA ALA A 850 88.05 -1.54 -79.24
C ALA A 850 89.59 -1.51 -79.31
N ALA A 851 90.17 -1.43 -80.51
CA ALA A 851 91.62 -1.31 -80.70
C ALA A 851 92.19 0.03 -80.20
N LEU A 852 91.45 1.14 -80.35
CA LEU A 852 91.81 2.43 -79.77
C LEU A 852 91.68 2.42 -78.24
N GLY A 853 90.68 1.72 -77.70
CA GLY A 853 90.53 1.47 -76.27
C GLY A 853 91.72 0.68 -75.69
N ALA A 854 92.13 -0.39 -76.36
CA ALA A 854 93.32 -1.16 -76.00
C ALA A 854 94.61 -0.32 -76.05
N ARG A 855 94.80 0.51 -77.09
CA ARG A 855 95.98 1.40 -77.19
C ARG A 855 95.97 2.53 -76.15
N LEU A 856 94.80 3.02 -75.74
CA LEU A 856 94.68 3.99 -74.67
C LEU A 856 94.97 3.34 -73.30
N GLN A 857 94.56 2.09 -73.10
CA GLN A 857 94.89 1.27 -71.93
C GLN A 857 96.41 0.96 -71.86
N GLU A 858 97.05 0.67 -73.00
CA GLU A 858 98.50 0.50 -73.13
C GLU A 858 99.27 1.81 -72.89
N SER A 859 98.79 2.94 -73.42
CA SER A 859 99.37 4.26 -73.15
C SER A 859 99.22 4.66 -71.68
N SER A 860 98.07 4.36 -71.07
CA SER A 860 97.79 4.54 -69.65
C SER A 860 98.72 3.70 -68.77
N SER A 861 98.92 2.42 -69.08
CA SER A 861 99.84 1.53 -68.36
C SER A 861 101.31 1.94 -68.54
N LEU A 862 101.73 2.37 -69.74
CA LEU A 862 103.06 2.93 -69.97
C LEU A 862 103.29 4.25 -69.19
N ASN A 863 102.27 5.10 -69.08
CA ASN A 863 102.32 6.33 -68.28
C ASN A 863 102.35 6.02 -66.76
N GLN A 864 101.65 4.98 -66.31
CA GLN A 864 101.74 4.48 -64.95
C GLN A 864 103.13 3.88 -64.67
N GLN A 865 103.74 3.20 -65.63
CA GLN A 865 105.09 2.64 -65.54
C GLN A 865 106.16 3.74 -65.47
N LEU A 866 106.07 4.79 -66.29
CA LEU A 866 106.92 5.98 -66.21
C LEU A 866 106.76 6.75 -64.89
N ARG A 867 105.54 6.81 -64.33
CA ARG A 867 105.31 7.38 -62.99
C ARG A 867 105.85 6.50 -61.87
N HIS A 868 105.87 5.19 -62.06
CA HIS A 868 106.48 4.26 -61.11
C HIS A 868 108.02 4.36 -61.12
N GLU A 869 108.62 4.49 -62.31
CA GLU A 869 110.06 4.74 -62.53
C GLU A 869 110.50 6.11 -61.99
N LEU A 870 109.68 7.16 -62.13
CA LEU A 870 109.94 8.47 -61.52
C LEU A 870 109.88 8.43 -59.98
N LYS A 871 109.09 7.51 -59.41
CA LYS A 871 108.96 7.32 -57.96
C LYS A 871 110.12 6.48 -57.38
N THR A 872 110.62 5.49 -58.13
CA THR A 872 111.84 4.73 -57.76
C THR A 872 113.12 5.55 -57.94
N VAL A 873 113.19 6.48 -58.89
CA VAL A 873 114.34 7.41 -59.05
C VAL A 873 114.38 8.53 -58.00
N LYS A 874 113.22 8.92 -57.43
CA LYS A 874 113.14 9.80 -56.26
C LYS A 874 113.62 9.13 -54.98
N LEU A 875 113.18 7.89 -54.74
CA LEU A 875 113.61 7.10 -53.57
C LEU A 875 115.09 6.67 -53.65
N SER A 876 115.68 6.56 -54.86
CA SER A 876 117.12 6.30 -55.03
C SER A 876 118.02 7.54 -54.92
N ASN A 877 117.49 8.76 -55.08
CA ASN A 877 118.20 10.02 -54.80
C ASN A 877 118.20 10.37 -53.31
N GLU A 878 117.10 10.11 -52.59
CA GLU A 878 117.02 10.31 -51.13
C GLU A 878 117.92 9.30 -50.38
N ALA A 879 118.16 8.11 -50.94
CA ALA A 879 119.09 7.10 -50.41
C ALA A 879 120.60 7.34 -50.72
N LEU A 880 120.92 8.33 -51.57
CA LEU A 880 122.29 8.82 -51.82
C LEU A 880 122.62 10.09 -51.02
N GLN A 881 121.61 10.83 -50.53
CA GLN A 881 121.79 11.99 -49.65
C GLN A 881 122.02 11.63 -48.17
N GLN A 882 121.62 10.44 -47.74
CA GLN A 882 121.91 9.90 -46.40
C GLN A 882 123.17 9.00 -46.35
N ARG A 883 123.91 8.87 -47.45
CA ARG A 883 125.17 8.10 -47.53
C ARG A 883 126.43 8.96 -47.68
N GLN A 884 126.31 10.27 -47.43
CA GLN A 884 127.39 11.25 -47.57
C GLN A 884 127.63 12.09 -46.30
N GLN A 885 127.10 11.65 -45.15
CA GLN A 885 127.30 12.34 -43.86
C GLN A 885 127.88 11.49 -42.72
N GLU A 886 128.17 10.19 -42.92
CA GLU A 886 128.91 9.38 -41.92
C GLU A 886 129.86 8.36 -42.59
N GLU A 887 131.03 8.86 -42.99
CA GLU A 887 132.36 8.21 -42.99
C GLU A 887 133.35 9.41 -42.93
N ASP A 888 134.25 9.63 -41.99
CA ASP A 888 134.51 9.07 -40.67
C ASP A 888 135.42 10.08 -39.94
N GLU A 889 135.16 10.24 -38.64
CA GLU A 889 136.14 10.22 -37.55
C GLU A 889 137.62 10.66 -37.76
N TRP A 890 138.01 11.67 -36.96
CA TRP A 890 139.32 11.91 -36.30
C TRP A 890 140.50 12.40 -37.16
N THR A 891 141.45 13.24 -36.71
CA THR A 891 141.67 14.19 -35.60
C THR A 891 142.97 14.96 -35.91
N ALA A 892 143.17 16.09 -35.23
CA ALA A 892 144.47 16.68 -34.82
C ALA A 892 145.15 17.78 -35.68
N SER A 893 145.13 18.99 -35.07
CA SER A 893 146.29 19.85 -34.73
C SER A 893 146.71 21.04 -35.63
N HIS A 894 146.31 22.23 -35.15
CA HIS A 894 147.09 23.46 -34.88
C HIS A 894 147.93 24.21 -35.95
N ASN A 895 147.55 25.49 -36.10
CA ASN A 895 148.32 26.74 -36.00
C ASN A 895 149.01 27.41 -37.23
N ASN A 896 148.49 28.61 -37.52
CA ASN A 896 149.10 29.92 -37.83
C ASN A 896 150.05 30.14 -39.04
N PRO A 897 149.86 31.26 -39.77
CA PRO A 897 150.92 31.99 -40.49
C PRO A 897 151.18 33.37 -39.83
N PRO A 898 152.00 34.28 -40.39
CA PRO A 898 153.38 34.15 -40.89
C PRO A 898 154.30 35.31 -40.41
N ALA A 899 155.63 35.17 -40.49
CA ALA A 899 156.63 36.26 -40.42
C ALA A 899 158.03 35.65 -40.66
N GLU A 900 159.07 36.26 -41.24
CA GLU A 900 159.30 37.43 -42.08
C GLU A 900 160.80 37.38 -42.52
N THR A 901 161.10 37.93 -43.70
CA THR A 901 162.35 38.63 -44.15
C THR A 901 163.78 38.12 -43.89
N MET A 902 164.47 37.90 -45.02
CA MET A 902 165.72 38.55 -45.50
C MET A 902 166.81 38.97 -44.49
N THR A 903 167.92 38.26 -44.53
CA THR A 903 169.28 38.66 -44.08
C THR A 903 169.91 39.58 -45.15
N GLU A 904 170.69 40.64 -44.88
CA GLU A 904 171.95 40.66 -44.13
C GLU A 904 172.48 42.13 -44.08
N TRP A 905 172.40 42.85 -42.95
CA TRP A 905 173.30 44.00 -42.67
C TRP A 905 173.70 43.96 -41.20
N LEU A 906 174.81 43.27 -41.00
CA LEU A 906 175.48 42.90 -39.78
C LEU A 906 175.90 44.12 -38.93
N ARG A 907 175.60 44.01 -37.63
CA ARG A 907 176.62 43.90 -36.56
C ARG A 907 177.17 45.16 -35.86
N GLU A 908 176.72 46.39 -36.13
CA GLU A 908 177.32 47.56 -35.44
C GLU A 908 176.41 48.41 -34.52
N SER A 909 175.11 48.13 -34.37
CA SER A 909 174.23 48.89 -33.44
C SER A 909 173.69 48.04 -32.26
N GLN A 910 174.55 47.19 -31.69
CA GLN A 910 174.19 46.21 -30.65
C GLN A 910 174.29 46.71 -29.21
N GLU A 911 174.70 47.96 -28.95
CA GLU A 911 174.95 48.44 -27.57
C GLU A 911 173.94 49.48 -27.05
N ALA A 912 173.22 50.22 -27.91
CA ALA A 912 172.14 51.12 -27.49
C ALA A 912 170.78 50.41 -27.29
N THR A 913 170.60 49.21 -27.85
CA THR A 913 169.33 48.46 -27.92
C THR A 913 168.98 47.71 -26.62
N ARG A 914 169.95 47.45 -25.74
CA ARG A 914 169.72 46.67 -24.50
C ARG A 914 168.97 47.45 -23.42
N GLU A 915 169.17 48.76 -23.34
CA GLU A 915 168.51 49.61 -22.33
C GLU A 915 167.06 49.94 -22.68
N LEU A 916 166.68 49.96 -23.97
CA LEU A 916 165.30 50.19 -24.43
C LEU A 916 164.40 48.95 -24.25
N LEU A 917 164.97 47.74 -24.29
CA LEU A 917 164.25 46.48 -24.08
C LEU A 917 163.78 46.30 -22.62
N ARG A 918 164.56 46.73 -21.62
CA ARG A 918 164.16 46.64 -20.20
C ARG A 918 162.92 47.47 -19.84
N LEU A 919 162.80 48.67 -20.41
CA LEU A 919 161.62 49.51 -20.20
C LEU A 919 160.39 48.95 -20.91
N LYS A 920 160.58 48.32 -22.07
CA LYS A 920 159.52 47.63 -22.82
C LYS A 920 158.99 46.41 -22.07
N ASP A 921 159.88 45.61 -21.48
CA ASP A 921 159.49 44.41 -20.72
C ASP A 921 158.67 44.73 -19.46
N ARG A 922 158.97 45.86 -18.79
CA ARG A 922 158.23 46.30 -17.60
C ARG A 922 156.83 46.82 -17.94
N LEU A 923 156.65 47.46 -19.09
CA LEU A 923 155.33 47.88 -19.59
C LEU A 923 154.48 46.67 -19.99
N ILE A 924 155.07 45.70 -20.70
CA ILE A 924 154.39 44.46 -21.08
C ILE A 924 153.91 43.69 -19.85
N GLN A 925 154.70 43.67 -18.76
CA GLN A 925 154.28 43.02 -17.53
C GLN A 925 153.06 43.69 -16.90
N VAL A 926 153.00 45.02 -16.89
CA VAL A 926 151.84 45.77 -16.38
C VAL A 926 150.61 45.56 -17.28
N GLU A 927 150.77 45.62 -18.60
CA GLU A 927 149.70 45.36 -19.56
C GLU A 927 149.14 43.94 -19.44
N ARG A 928 150.00 42.94 -19.19
CA ARG A 928 149.58 41.56 -18.90
C ARG A 928 148.80 41.47 -17.59
N THR A 929 149.27 42.10 -16.51
CA THR A 929 148.54 42.09 -15.23
C THR A 929 147.20 42.83 -15.31
N ASN A 930 147.10 43.87 -16.14
CA ASN A 930 145.84 44.58 -16.33
C ASN A 930 144.87 43.76 -17.21
N ALA A 931 145.39 43.05 -18.23
CA ALA A 931 144.59 42.13 -19.03
C ALA A 931 144.04 40.95 -18.22
N THR A 932 144.83 40.38 -17.29
CA THR A 932 144.36 39.31 -16.39
C THR A 932 143.27 39.82 -15.44
N LEU A 933 143.43 41.01 -14.86
CA LEU A 933 142.42 41.61 -13.99
C LEU A 933 141.12 41.95 -14.74
N VAL A 934 141.21 42.39 -16.00
CA VAL A 934 140.03 42.60 -16.86
C VAL A 934 139.33 41.28 -17.18
N ALA A 935 140.09 40.22 -17.46
CA ALA A 935 139.53 38.88 -17.68
C ALA A 935 138.85 38.32 -16.42
N GLU A 936 139.47 38.46 -15.25
CA GLU A 936 138.88 38.07 -13.96
C GLU A 936 137.60 38.88 -13.65
N ARG A 937 137.60 40.19 -13.92
CA ARG A 937 136.40 41.03 -13.77
C ARG A 937 135.27 40.57 -14.68
N GLN A 938 135.57 40.24 -15.93
CA GLN A 938 134.59 39.71 -16.89
C GLN A 938 134.06 38.34 -16.46
N ALA A 939 134.93 37.45 -15.96
CA ALA A 939 134.53 36.15 -15.43
C ALA A 939 133.62 36.29 -14.20
N MET A 940 133.93 37.19 -13.27
CA MET A 940 133.08 37.48 -12.10
C MET A 940 131.75 38.12 -12.50
N GLN A 941 131.72 38.97 -13.53
CA GLN A 941 130.47 39.50 -14.09
C GLN A 941 129.61 38.41 -14.75
N MET A 942 130.22 37.43 -15.41
CA MET A 942 129.47 36.29 -15.96
C MET A 942 128.91 35.40 -14.85
N LEU A 943 129.68 35.15 -13.79
CA LEU A 943 129.20 34.41 -12.62
C LEU A 943 128.04 35.13 -11.91
N LEU A 944 128.12 36.45 -11.75
CA LEU A 944 127.01 37.24 -11.18
C LEU A 944 125.75 37.16 -12.06
N LYS A 945 125.88 37.33 -13.37
CA LYS A 945 124.73 37.18 -14.29
C LYS A 945 124.14 35.78 -14.26
N GLN A 946 124.97 34.76 -14.10
CA GLN A 946 124.50 33.39 -13.96
C GLN A 946 123.74 33.19 -12.66
N LEU A 947 124.23 33.71 -11.53
CA LEU A 947 123.53 33.67 -10.25
C LEU A 947 122.23 34.49 -10.27
N GLU A 948 122.20 35.65 -10.93
CA GLU A 948 120.99 36.45 -11.15
C GLU A 948 119.96 35.65 -11.96
N SER A 949 120.37 35.02 -13.06
CA SER A 949 119.47 34.17 -13.87
C SER A 949 118.94 32.95 -13.10
N GLN A 950 119.75 32.38 -12.19
CA GLN A 950 119.32 31.30 -11.30
C GLN A 950 118.34 31.80 -10.25
N SER A 951 118.58 32.97 -9.65
CA SER A 951 117.67 33.61 -8.70
C SER A 951 116.33 33.95 -9.36
N ASP A 952 116.35 34.50 -10.58
CA ASP A 952 115.14 34.79 -11.35
C ASP A 952 114.38 33.50 -11.71
N GLY A 953 115.09 32.43 -12.05
CA GLY A 953 114.51 31.10 -12.28
C GLY A 953 113.83 30.54 -11.02
N HIS A 954 114.47 30.64 -9.85
CA HIS A 954 113.90 30.22 -8.58
C HIS A 954 112.70 31.09 -8.18
N GLN A 955 112.75 32.41 -8.39
CA GLN A 955 111.64 33.30 -8.11
C GLN A 955 110.43 33.00 -9.01
N ALA A 956 110.65 32.73 -10.29
CA ALA A 956 109.59 32.29 -11.20
C ALA A 956 108.96 30.96 -10.74
N GLN A 957 109.77 30.02 -10.24
CA GLN A 957 109.29 28.73 -9.71
C GLN A 957 108.50 28.89 -8.40
N ILE A 958 108.87 29.83 -7.53
CA ILE A 958 108.10 30.15 -6.32
C ILE A 958 106.74 30.74 -6.71
N LEU A 959 106.70 31.64 -7.70
CA LEU A 959 105.45 32.24 -8.17
C LEU A 959 104.52 31.21 -8.83
N THR A 960 105.05 30.25 -9.58
CA THR A 960 104.22 29.17 -10.14
C THR A 960 103.67 28.25 -9.05
N LEU A 961 104.48 27.88 -8.05
CA LEU A 961 104.01 27.10 -6.90
C LEU A 961 102.96 27.86 -6.06
N GLN A 962 103.12 29.17 -5.86
CA GLN A 962 102.12 29.99 -5.17
C GLN A 962 100.79 30.04 -5.93
N ARG A 963 100.82 30.15 -7.26
CA ARG A 963 99.60 30.07 -8.10
C ARG A 963 98.94 28.70 -8.03
N GLN A 964 99.73 27.62 -8.01
CA GLN A 964 99.22 26.26 -7.84
C GLN A 964 98.61 26.06 -6.44
N ALA A 965 99.22 26.61 -5.39
CA ALA A 965 98.66 26.57 -4.04
C ALA A 965 97.33 27.35 -3.95
N ALA A 966 97.26 28.52 -4.59
CA ALA A 966 96.04 29.32 -4.65
C ALA A 966 94.91 28.59 -5.41
N SER A 967 95.19 27.95 -6.56
CA SER A 967 94.17 27.18 -7.29
C SER A 967 93.72 25.94 -6.53
N LEU A 968 94.62 25.26 -5.82
CA LEU A 968 94.26 24.14 -4.93
C LEU A 968 93.40 24.62 -3.74
N GLN A 969 93.67 25.81 -3.20
CA GLN A 969 92.83 26.39 -2.15
C GLN A 969 91.43 26.75 -2.69
N GLU A 970 91.33 27.36 -3.88
CA GLU A 970 90.06 27.66 -4.54
C GLU A 970 89.24 26.38 -4.79
N THR A 971 89.85 25.35 -5.38
CA THR A 971 89.18 24.05 -5.60
C THR A 971 88.72 23.38 -4.30
N ASN A 972 89.50 23.47 -3.21
CA ASN A 972 89.08 22.94 -1.91
C ASN A 972 87.87 23.72 -1.35
N THR A 973 87.88 25.06 -1.45
CA THR A 973 86.73 25.87 -1.03
C THR A 973 85.48 25.60 -1.87
N ALA A 974 85.63 25.36 -3.18
CA ALA A 974 84.52 25.00 -4.06
C ALA A 974 83.95 23.61 -3.71
N LEU A 975 84.82 22.63 -3.42
CA LEU A 975 84.39 21.30 -2.97
C LEU A 975 83.70 21.35 -1.60
N GLN A 976 84.19 22.15 -0.66
CA GLN A 976 83.54 22.37 0.63
C GLN A 976 82.15 22.99 0.45
N THR A 977 82.01 24.00 -0.41
CA THR A 977 80.73 24.64 -0.72
C THR A 977 79.75 23.66 -1.37
N CYS A 978 80.24 22.83 -2.31
CA CYS A 978 79.42 21.79 -2.92
C CYS A 978 78.95 20.75 -1.89
N ASN A 979 79.82 20.34 -0.97
CA ASN A 979 79.47 19.40 0.10
C ASN A 979 78.43 19.99 1.07
N THR A 980 78.56 21.27 1.45
CA THR A 980 77.54 21.93 2.26
C THR A 980 76.19 22.02 1.55
N ASN A 981 76.18 22.29 0.24
CA ASN A 981 74.95 22.33 -0.55
C ASN A 981 74.30 20.94 -0.63
N LEU A 982 75.07 19.89 -0.91
CA LEU A 982 74.58 18.51 -0.91
C LEU A 982 74.05 18.07 0.46
N GLN A 983 74.66 18.52 1.55
CA GLN A 983 74.16 18.25 2.91
C GLN A 983 72.81 18.93 3.17
N VAL A 984 72.63 20.16 2.69
CA VAL A 984 71.35 20.88 2.77
C VAL A 984 70.30 20.16 1.92
N GLU A 985 70.61 19.81 0.66
CA GLU A 985 69.71 19.05 -0.22
C GLU A 985 69.32 17.70 0.38
N LYS A 986 70.26 16.99 1.01
CA LYS A 986 69.96 15.75 1.73
C LYS A 986 68.99 15.98 2.89
N SER A 987 69.16 17.08 3.64
CA SER A 987 68.27 17.41 4.75
C SER A 987 66.88 17.83 4.28
N THR A 988 66.78 18.58 3.18
CA THR A 988 65.49 18.99 2.60
C THR A 988 64.77 17.79 2.02
N LEU A 989 65.44 16.91 1.26
CA LEU A 989 64.86 15.67 0.76
C LEU A 989 64.41 14.74 1.90
N ASN A 990 65.18 14.63 2.98
CA ASN A 990 64.76 13.86 4.16
C ASN A 990 63.51 14.45 4.81
N SER A 991 63.41 15.79 4.92
CA SER A 991 62.21 16.44 5.46
C SER A 991 60.98 16.23 4.56
N GLN A 992 61.16 16.30 3.25
CA GLN A 992 60.12 16.02 2.27
C GLN A 992 59.68 14.56 2.32
N SER A 993 60.62 13.62 2.44
CA SER A 993 60.33 12.19 2.60
C SER A 993 59.56 11.91 3.90
N ALA A 994 59.95 12.54 5.01
CA ALA A 994 59.22 12.42 6.27
C ALA A 994 57.79 13.00 6.17
N SER A 995 57.62 14.15 5.51
CA SER A 995 56.31 14.75 5.27
C SER A 995 55.42 13.88 4.39
N LEU A 996 55.96 13.32 3.30
CA LEU A 996 55.23 12.38 2.44
C LEU A 996 54.87 11.09 3.18
N SER A 997 55.77 10.57 4.01
CA SER A 997 55.48 9.40 4.86
C SER A 997 54.37 9.68 5.86
N ALA A 998 54.34 10.87 6.47
CA ALA A 998 53.27 11.27 7.39
C ALA A 998 51.92 11.39 6.65
N HIS A 999 51.94 11.98 5.45
CA HIS A 999 50.73 12.07 4.61
C HIS A 999 50.22 10.69 4.18
N ASN A 1000 51.11 9.77 3.79
CA ASN A 1000 50.75 8.40 3.48
C ASN A 1000 50.15 7.65 4.68
N ALA A 1001 50.71 7.83 5.88
CA ALA A 1001 50.15 7.23 7.09
C ALA A 1001 48.74 7.79 7.41
N GLN A 1002 48.53 9.09 7.20
CA GLN A 1002 47.22 9.71 7.38
C GLN A 1002 46.20 9.18 6.35
N LEU A 1003 46.59 9.04 5.08
CA LEU A 1003 45.73 8.47 4.04
C LEU A 1003 45.39 7.00 4.34
N GLN A 1004 46.35 6.21 4.83
CA GLN A 1004 46.09 4.83 5.26
C GLN A 1004 45.11 4.76 6.43
N GLN A 1005 45.22 5.67 7.41
CA GLN A 1005 44.26 5.74 8.51
C GLN A 1005 42.86 6.15 8.04
N GLN A 1006 42.77 7.11 7.11
CA GLN A 1006 41.49 7.50 6.50
C GLN A 1006 40.88 6.35 5.71
N GLN A 1007 41.68 5.63 4.92
CA GLN A 1007 41.23 4.46 4.18
C GLN A 1007 40.68 3.38 5.13
N ALA A 1008 41.39 3.06 6.21
CA ALA A 1008 40.92 2.08 7.20
C ALA A 1008 39.62 2.53 7.90
N GLY A 1009 39.47 3.84 8.16
CA GLY A 1009 38.22 4.41 8.68
C GLY A 1009 37.05 4.24 7.71
N MET A 1010 37.25 4.59 6.44
CA MET A 1010 36.25 4.42 5.39
C MET A 1010 35.90 2.94 5.15
N GLU A 1011 36.88 2.03 5.25
CA GLU A 1011 36.65 0.58 5.16
C GLU A 1011 35.80 0.07 6.32
N ALA A 1012 36.05 0.54 7.55
CA ALA A 1012 35.23 0.17 8.71
C ALA A 1012 33.80 0.72 8.63
N GLU A 1013 33.63 1.97 8.17
CA GLU A 1013 32.30 2.55 7.91
C GLU A 1013 31.55 1.78 6.82
N ARG A 1014 32.24 1.40 5.74
CA ARG A 1014 31.68 0.55 4.69
C ARG A 1014 31.24 -0.79 5.25
N ASP A 1015 32.05 -1.44 6.07
CA ASP A 1015 31.72 -2.75 6.65
C ASP A 1015 30.54 -2.65 7.62
N SER A 1016 30.46 -1.58 8.42
CA SER A 1016 29.28 -1.30 9.26
C SER A 1016 28.03 -1.05 8.40
N ALA A 1017 28.15 -0.30 7.30
CA ALA A 1017 27.04 -0.07 6.38
C ALA A 1017 26.58 -1.37 5.71
N VAL A 1018 27.50 -2.26 5.34
CA VAL A 1018 27.18 -3.58 4.79
C VAL A 1018 26.44 -4.44 5.82
N GLN A 1019 26.87 -4.46 7.08
CA GLN A 1019 26.19 -5.19 8.16
C GLN A 1019 24.76 -4.68 8.35
N THR A 1020 24.55 -3.37 8.45
CA THR A 1020 23.19 -2.80 8.59
C THR A 1020 22.31 -3.12 7.38
N ARG A 1021 22.86 -3.12 6.16
CA ARG A 1021 22.13 -3.52 4.95
C ARG A 1021 21.73 -4.99 4.99
N ASP A 1022 22.59 -5.88 5.48
CA ASP A 1022 22.30 -7.31 5.57
C ASP A 1022 21.29 -7.60 6.69
N GLU A 1023 21.32 -6.86 7.81
CA GLU A 1023 20.28 -6.89 8.85
C GLU A 1023 18.91 -6.44 8.29
N LEU A 1024 18.89 -5.33 7.55
CA LEU A 1024 17.67 -4.83 6.89
C LEU A 1024 17.15 -5.83 5.85
N ARG A 1025 18.03 -6.48 5.09
CA ARG A 1025 17.66 -7.56 4.17
C ARG A 1025 17.02 -8.72 4.93
N GLY A 1026 17.61 -9.16 6.04
CA GLY A 1026 17.06 -10.22 6.88
C GLY A 1026 15.67 -9.87 7.44
N ALA A 1027 15.49 -8.63 7.90
CA ALA A 1027 14.19 -8.13 8.35
C ALA A 1027 13.15 -8.09 7.21
N HIS A 1028 13.55 -7.67 6.01
CA HIS A 1028 12.67 -7.66 4.84
C HIS A 1028 12.26 -9.07 4.41
N GLU A 1029 13.19 -10.03 4.37
CA GLU A 1029 12.87 -11.43 4.10
C GLU A 1029 11.93 -12.02 5.14
N GLN A 1030 12.10 -11.69 6.42
CA GLN A 1030 11.19 -12.13 7.47
C GLN A 1030 9.79 -11.54 7.28
N LEU A 1031 9.70 -10.24 6.95
CA LEU A 1031 8.43 -9.59 6.65
C LEU A 1031 7.73 -10.22 5.44
N LEU A 1032 8.47 -10.59 4.39
CA LEU A 1032 7.94 -11.31 3.24
C LEU A 1032 7.36 -12.67 3.65
N ARG A 1033 8.08 -13.46 4.46
CA ARG A 1033 7.57 -14.75 4.99
C ARG A 1033 6.31 -14.56 5.83
N ASP A 1034 6.24 -13.51 6.63
CA ASP A 1034 5.05 -13.21 7.44
C ASP A 1034 3.88 -12.70 6.58
N HIS A 1035 4.16 -11.95 5.51
CA HIS A 1035 3.15 -11.56 4.51
C HIS A 1035 2.61 -12.78 3.76
N GLU A 1036 3.46 -13.72 3.35
CA GLU A 1036 3.03 -14.98 2.74
C GLU A 1036 2.15 -15.80 3.68
N ARG A 1037 2.52 -15.92 4.96
CA ARG A 1037 1.69 -16.59 5.98
C ARG A 1037 0.33 -15.90 6.15
N LEU A 1038 0.33 -14.57 6.16
CA LEU A 1038 -0.90 -13.78 6.26
C LEU A 1038 -1.78 -13.97 5.02
N ALA A 1039 -1.19 -14.02 3.82
CA ALA A 1039 -1.90 -14.29 2.58
C ALA A 1039 -2.58 -15.66 2.59
N VAL A 1040 -1.89 -16.71 3.05
CA VAL A 1040 -2.48 -18.06 3.23
C VAL A 1040 -3.64 -18.04 4.23
N LEU A 1041 -3.54 -17.26 5.32
CA LEU A 1041 -4.64 -17.09 6.26
C LEU A 1041 -5.84 -16.36 5.65
N HIS A 1042 -5.59 -15.32 4.84
CA HIS A 1042 -6.65 -14.62 4.11
C HIS A 1042 -7.34 -15.51 3.08
N GLU A 1043 -6.57 -16.30 2.32
CA GLU A 1043 -7.12 -17.27 1.37
C GLU A 1043 -7.98 -18.33 2.08
N ARG A 1044 -7.51 -18.84 3.21
CA ARG A 1044 -8.30 -19.76 4.04
C ARG A 1044 -9.59 -19.12 4.54
N ARG A 1045 -9.53 -17.89 5.04
CA ARG A 1045 -10.73 -17.16 5.49
C ARG A 1045 -11.69 -16.89 4.33
N ALA A 1046 -11.19 -16.56 3.15
CA ALA A 1046 -12.00 -16.37 1.95
C ALA A 1046 -12.74 -17.67 1.58
N MET A 1047 -12.04 -18.81 1.58
CA MET A 1047 -12.68 -20.12 1.36
C MET A 1047 -13.75 -20.44 2.42
N GLU A 1048 -13.52 -20.10 3.69
CA GLU A 1048 -14.50 -20.28 4.76
C GLU A 1048 -15.74 -19.38 4.55
N TYR A 1049 -15.56 -18.12 4.12
CA TYR A 1049 -16.66 -17.23 3.77
C TYR A 1049 -17.43 -17.70 2.53
N GLU A 1050 -16.75 -18.14 1.47
CA GLU A 1050 -17.39 -18.72 0.29
C GLU A 1050 -18.22 -19.95 0.65
N ALA A 1051 -17.68 -20.84 1.49
CA ALA A 1051 -18.41 -22.00 1.98
C ALA A 1051 -19.65 -21.59 2.80
N LEU A 1052 -19.55 -20.55 3.63
CA LEU A 1052 -20.68 -20.01 4.40
C LEU A 1052 -21.75 -19.38 3.50
N VAL A 1053 -21.33 -18.62 2.48
CA VAL A 1053 -22.20 -18.05 1.45
C VAL A 1053 -22.92 -19.16 0.68
N GLY A 1054 -22.21 -20.24 0.34
CA GLY A 1054 -22.78 -21.44 -0.26
C GLY A 1054 -23.86 -22.09 0.63
N LYS A 1055 -23.57 -22.26 1.93
CA LYS A 1055 -24.55 -22.77 2.90
C LYS A 1055 -25.76 -21.85 3.04
N HIS A 1056 -25.56 -20.54 3.11
CA HIS A 1056 -26.65 -19.56 3.15
C HIS A 1056 -27.50 -19.59 1.87
N ALA A 1057 -26.89 -19.74 0.70
CA ALA A 1057 -27.61 -19.88 -0.56
C ALA A 1057 -28.48 -21.15 -0.59
N CYS A 1058 -27.97 -22.27 -0.08
CA CYS A 1058 -28.74 -23.51 0.10
C CYS A 1058 -29.89 -23.32 1.09
N LEU A 1059 -29.64 -22.69 2.24
CA LEU A 1059 -30.67 -22.38 3.24
C LEU A 1059 -31.75 -21.46 2.68
N LYS A 1060 -31.37 -20.45 1.90
CA LYS A 1060 -32.31 -19.53 1.23
C LYS A 1060 -33.18 -20.24 0.20
N LYS A 1061 -32.63 -21.22 -0.55
CA LYS A 1061 -33.41 -22.08 -1.45
C LYS A 1061 -34.41 -22.92 -0.64
N ALA A 1062 -33.97 -23.54 0.44
CA ALA A 1062 -34.82 -24.34 1.33
C ALA A 1062 -35.92 -23.48 2.00
N HIS A 1063 -35.61 -22.24 2.38
CA HIS A 1063 -36.60 -21.31 2.93
C HIS A 1063 -37.66 -20.97 1.89
N ARG A 1064 -37.26 -20.62 0.65
CA ARG A 1064 -38.21 -20.35 -0.44
C ARG A 1064 -39.12 -21.54 -0.75
N THR A 1065 -38.59 -22.77 -0.70
CA THR A 1065 -39.42 -23.96 -0.88
C THR A 1065 -40.41 -24.13 0.26
N LEU A 1066 -39.99 -23.92 1.51
CA LEU A 1066 -40.88 -23.97 2.67
C LEU A 1066 -41.93 -22.85 2.66
N GLU A 1067 -41.58 -21.65 2.20
CA GLU A 1067 -42.53 -20.54 2.02
C GLU A 1067 -43.61 -20.90 0.98
N LEU A 1068 -43.21 -21.52 -0.14
CA LEU A 1068 -44.14 -22.02 -1.14
C LEU A 1068 -45.06 -23.10 -0.56
N GLU A 1069 -44.50 -24.08 0.16
CA GLU A 1069 -45.27 -25.13 0.84
C GLU A 1069 -46.25 -24.52 1.86
N HIS A 1070 -45.80 -23.59 2.69
CA HIS A 1070 -46.66 -22.89 3.65
C HIS A 1070 -47.80 -22.16 2.95
N ARG A 1071 -47.52 -21.46 1.84
CA ARG A 1071 -48.55 -20.74 1.07
C ARG A 1071 -49.56 -21.71 0.46
N THR A 1072 -49.11 -22.82 -0.10
CA THR A 1072 -50.02 -23.86 -0.62
C THR A 1072 -50.86 -24.52 0.47
N LEU A 1073 -50.31 -24.70 1.68
CA LEU A 1073 -51.05 -25.20 2.84
C LEU A 1073 -52.07 -24.17 3.34
N GLN A 1074 -51.72 -22.88 3.34
CA GLN A 1074 -52.62 -21.79 3.68
C GLN A 1074 -53.79 -21.70 2.70
N ASP A 1075 -53.53 -21.84 1.40
CA ASP A 1075 -54.56 -21.88 0.35
C ASP A 1075 -55.47 -23.11 0.54
N ARG A 1076 -54.90 -24.29 0.86
CA ARG A 1076 -55.70 -25.47 1.19
C ARG A 1076 -56.55 -25.28 2.44
N TYR A 1077 -55.98 -24.71 3.51
CA TYR A 1077 -56.70 -24.44 4.75
C TYR A 1077 -57.85 -23.46 4.52
N SER A 1078 -57.64 -22.38 3.77
CA SER A 1078 -58.70 -21.43 3.44
C SER A 1078 -59.80 -22.07 2.58
N SER A 1079 -59.44 -22.95 1.64
CA SER A 1079 -60.41 -23.72 0.85
C SER A 1079 -61.24 -24.67 1.73
N LEU A 1080 -60.61 -25.39 2.66
CA LEU A 1080 -61.29 -26.25 3.63
C LEU A 1080 -62.20 -25.44 4.56
N LEU A 1081 -61.76 -24.25 4.98
CA LEU A 1081 -62.58 -23.35 5.80
C LEU A 1081 -63.83 -22.91 5.03
N GLN A 1082 -63.70 -22.54 3.75
CA GLN A 1082 -64.86 -22.23 2.89
C GLN A 1082 -65.78 -23.43 2.68
N GLN A 1083 -65.24 -24.64 2.58
CA GLN A 1083 -66.05 -25.86 2.50
C GLN A 1083 -66.80 -26.10 3.81
N ARG A 1084 -66.14 -25.90 4.95
CA ARG A 1084 -66.76 -26.02 6.27
C ARG A 1084 -67.90 -25.01 6.45
N THR A 1085 -67.71 -23.74 6.09
CA THR A 1085 -68.80 -22.74 6.22
C THR A 1085 -69.99 -23.10 5.34
N LYS A 1086 -69.75 -23.57 4.11
CA LYS A 1086 -70.84 -24.07 3.23
C LYS A 1086 -71.57 -25.26 3.84
N LEU A 1087 -70.86 -26.18 4.48
CA LEU A 1087 -71.48 -27.31 5.17
C LEU A 1087 -72.29 -26.85 6.39
N GLU A 1088 -71.78 -25.91 7.19
CA GLU A 1088 -72.51 -25.33 8.32
C GLU A 1088 -73.80 -24.60 7.86
N GLU A 1089 -73.75 -23.89 6.73
CA GLU A 1089 -74.93 -23.30 6.10
C GLU A 1089 -75.95 -24.37 5.65
N LEU A 1090 -75.49 -25.45 5.03
CA LEU A 1090 -76.35 -26.58 4.64
C LEU A 1090 -76.94 -27.31 5.86
N GLU A 1091 -76.18 -27.46 6.94
CA GLU A 1091 -76.71 -28.02 8.19
C GLU A 1091 -77.75 -27.12 8.82
N LYS A 1092 -77.56 -25.79 8.75
CA LYS A 1092 -78.53 -24.82 9.25
C LYS A 1092 -79.83 -24.89 8.44
N THR A 1093 -79.75 -24.88 7.11
CA THR A 1093 -80.95 -25.01 6.26
C THR A 1093 -81.65 -26.36 6.48
N LEU A 1094 -80.90 -27.45 6.65
CA LEU A 1094 -81.47 -28.75 6.99
C LEU A 1094 -82.19 -28.73 8.35
N LYS A 1095 -81.63 -28.09 9.38
CA LYS A 1095 -82.29 -27.92 10.69
C LYS A 1095 -83.55 -27.06 10.59
N GLU A 1096 -83.52 -25.99 9.80
CA GLU A 1096 -84.69 -25.16 9.53
C GLU A 1096 -85.80 -25.96 8.84
N GLU A 1097 -85.46 -26.78 7.84
CA GLU A 1097 -86.42 -27.70 7.21
C GLU A 1097 -86.95 -28.76 8.18
N GLN A 1098 -86.09 -29.33 9.03
CA GLN A 1098 -86.51 -30.27 10.07
C GLN A 1098 -87.52 -29.63 11.04
N MET A 1099 -87.26 -28.39 11.49
CA MET A 1099 -88.19 -27.65 12.34
C MET A 1099 -89.50 -27.33 11.61
N ARG A 1100 -89.46 -26.93 10.32
CA ARG A 1100 -90.65 -26.75 9.49
C ARG A 1100 -91.50 -28.02 9.45
N ILE A 1101 -90.89 -29.17 9.16
CA ILE A 1101 -91.57 -30.46 9.11
C ILE A 1101 -92.20 -30.83 10.47
N VAL A 1102 -91.52 -30.55 11.59
CA VAL A 1102 -92.09 -30.78 12.93
C VAL A 1102 -93.31 -29.90 13.18
N VAL A 1103 -93.24 -28.61 12.85
CA VAL A 1103 -94.38 -27.68 13.00
C VAL A 1103 -95.54 -28.11 12.11
N GLU A 1104 -95.30 -28.48 10.85
CA GLU A 1104 -96.33 -29.02 9.95
C GLU A 1104 -96.95 -30.31 10.52
N LYS A 1105 -96.13 -31.19 11.11
CA LYS A 1105 -96.61 -32.40 11.77
C LYS A 1105 -97.51 -32.09 12.98
N GLU A 1106 -97.14 -31.11 13.80
CA GLU A 1106 -97.99 -30.65 14.92
C GLU A 1106 -99.30 -30.04 14.41
N GLN A 1107 -99.26 -29.23 13.36
CA GLN A 1107 -100.46 -28.69 12.70
C GLN A 1107 -101.34 -29.80 12.13
N HIS A 1108 -100.76 -30.84 11.53
CA HIS A 1108 -101.51 -32.02 11.08
C HIS A 1108 -102.12 -32.80 12.25
N GLN A 1109 -101.43 -32.88 13.39
CA GLN A 1109 -101.97 -33.53 14.58
C GLN A 1109 -103.13 -32.75 15.20
N THR A 1110 -103.04 -31.42 15.28
CA THR A 1110 -104.12 -30.57 15.81
C THR A 1110 -105.34 -30.59 14.89
N THR A 1111 -105.15 -30.44 13.58
CA THR A 1111 -106.24 -30.58 12.60
C THR A 1111 -106.87 -31.96 12.63
N ALA A 1112 -106.08 -33.05 12.74
CA ALA A 1112 -106.63 -34.40 12.91
C ALA A 1112 -107.40 -34.56 14.23
N ALA A 1113 -106.95 -33.94 15.33
CA ALA A 1113 -107.66 -33.95 16.60
C ALA A 1113 -108.98 -33.16 16.53
N GLU A 1114 -108.99 -32.03 15.82
CA GLU A 1114 -110.20 -31.25 15.54
C GLU A 1114 -111.19 -32.04 14.67
N CYS A 1115 -110.72 -32.71 13.61
CA CYS A 1115 -111.56 -33.61 12.81
C CYS A 1115 -112.17 -34.74 13.65
N ARG A 1116 -111.42 -35.31 14.61
CA ARG A 1116 -111.96 -36.32 15.54
C ARG A 1116 -113.04 -35.72 16.43
N ARG A 1117 -112.77 -34.57 17.06
CA ARG A 1117 -113.77 -33.86 17.90
C ARG A 1117 -115.05 -33.53 17.14
N LEU A 1118 -114.92 -32.98 15.93
CA LEU A 1118 -116.08 -32.71 15.06
C LEU A 1118 -116.81 -34.00 14.68
N GLY A 1119 -116.08 -35.11 14.51
CA GLY A 1119 -116.64 -36.46 14.36
C GLY A 1119 -117.47 -36.87 15.58
N ASP A 1120 -116.91 -36.77 16.78
CA ASP A 1120 -117.58 -37.11 18.04
C ASP A 1120 -118.81 -36.21 18.28
N GLU A 1121 -118.70 -34.89 18.02
CA GLU A 1121 -119.80 -33.94 18.10
C GLU A 1121 -120.91 -34.29 17.09
N LYS A 1122 -120.55 -34.66 15.85
CA LYS A 1122 -121.50 -35.15 14.85
C LYS A 1122 -122.17 -36.44 15.30
N GLU A 1123 -121.43 -37.40 15.88
CA GLU A 1123 -122.00 -38.65 16.39
C GLU A 1123 -122.96 -38.38 17.55
N TRP A 1124 -122.60 -37.50 18.48
CA TRP A 1124 -123.44 -37.07 19.58
C TRP A 1124 -124.71 -36.35 19.08
N LEU A 1125 -124.58 -35.43 18.13
CA LEU A 1125 -125.71 -34.78 17.47
C LEU A 1125 -126.62 -35.80 16.77
N ASN A 1126 -126.05 -36.82 16.12
CA ASN A 1126 -126.85 -37.90 15.54
C ASN A 1126 -127.54 -38.74 16.62
N GLN A 1127 -126.88 -39.01 17.74
CA GLN A 1127 -127.47 -39.77 18.86
C GLN A 1127 -128.65 -39.02 19.48
N THR A 1128 -128.48 -37.72 19.75
CA THR A 1128 -129.53 -36.84 20.27
C THR A 1128 -130.67 -36.66 19.26
N TYR A 1129 -130.36 -36.50 17.98
CA TYR A 1129 -131.36 -36.48 16.91
C TYR A 1129 -132.18 -37.78 16.87
N ARG A 1130 -131.53 -38.95 16.95
CA ARG A 1130 -132.23 -40.25 17.03
C ARG A 1130 -133.08 -40.37 18.29
N GLN A 1131 -132.59 -39.89 19.44
CA GLN A 1131 -133.35 -39.89 20.69
C GLN A 1131 -134.60 -39.00 20.58
N LEU A 1132 -134.46 -37.77 20.09
CA LEU A 1132 -135.58 -36.86 19.85
C LEU A 1132 -136.57 -37.44 18.85
N LEU A 1133 -136.10 -38.14 17.82
CA LEU A 1133 -136.97 -38.83 16.88
C LEU A 1133 -137.78 -39.92 17.60
N SER A 1134 -137.13 -40.77 18.41
CA SER A 1134 -137.80 -41.79 19.23
C SER A 1134 -138.80 -41.18 20.22
N ASP A 1135 -138.45 -40.08 20.88
CA ASP A 1135 -139.33 -39.38 21.82
C ASP A 1135 -140.53 -38.76 21.08
N SER A 1136 -140.33 -38.23 19.86
CA SER A 1136 -141.41 -37.74 19.02
C SER A 1136 -142.35 -38.87 18.56
N GLU A 1137 -141.80 -40.03 18.22
CA GLU A 1137 -142.56 -41.23 17.90
C GLU A 1137 -143.38 -41.70 19.11
N ALA A 1138 -142.78 -41.73 20.31
CA ALA A 1138 -143.47 -42.06 21.56
C ALA A 1138 -144.60 -41.06 21.89
N LEU A 1139 -144.34 -39.76 21.80
CA LEU A 1139 -145.35 -38.72 21.98
C LEU A 1139 -146.50 -38.83 20.96
N THR A 1140 -146.20 -39.14 19.70
CA THR A 1140 -147.26 -39.36 18.70
C THR A 1140 -148.07 -40.62 18.99
N ALA A 1141 -147.46 -41.67 19.55
CA ALA A 1141 -148.15 -42.87 20.01
C ALA A 1141 -149.07 -42.55 21.20
N GLU A 1142 -148.58 -41.81 22.20
CA GLU A 1142 -149.40 -41.33 23.32
C GLU A 1142 -150.56 -40.43 22.86
N HIS A 1143 -150.31 -39.52 21.92
CA HIS A 1143 -151.37 -38.68 21.36
C HIS A 1143 -152.44 -39.52 20.64
N LYS A 1144 -152.04 -40.54 19.87
CA LYS A 1144 -152.98 -41.50 19.25
C LYS A 1144 -153.78 -42.26 20.30
N GLN A 1145 -153.13 -42.69 21.39
CA GLN A 1145 -153.78 -43.38 22.50
C GLN A 1145 -154.80 -42.49 23.23
N LEU A 1146 -154.41 -41.28 23.63
CA LEU A 1146 -155.29 -40.29 24.25
C LEU A 1146 -156.45 -39.91 23.33
N LYS A 1147 -156.21 -39.79 22.02
CA LYS A 1147 -157.27 -39.55 21.03
C LYS A 1147 -158.25 -40.72 20.96
N SER A 1148 -157.78 -41.96 21.05
CA SER A 1148 -158.64 -43.15 21.13
C SER A 1148 -159.49 -43.13 22.40
N GLN A 1149 -158.88 -42.91 23.56
CA GLN A 1149 -159.58 -42.81 24.85
C GLN A 1149 -160.60 -41.66 24.87
N LEU A 1150 -160.26 -40.51 24.29
CA LEU A 1150 -161.19 -39.39 24.15
C LEU A 1150 -162.38 -39.74 23.24
N ASN A 1151 -162.15 -40.48 22.15
CA ASN A 1151 -163.23 -40.94 21.27
C ASN A 1151 -164.13 -41.96 21.97
N GLU A 1152 -163.56 -42.86 22.76
CA GLU A 1152 -164.28 -43.86 23.56
C GLU A 1152 -165.16 -43.18 24.63
N ALA A 1153 -164.60 -42.25 25.40
CA ALA A 1153 -165.34 -41.44 26.37
C ALA A 1153 -166.43 -40.57 25.71
N LYS A 1154 -166.18 -40.03 24.51
CA LYS A 1154 -167.22 -39.32 23.73
C LYS A 1154 -168.37 -40.25 23.34
N LEU A 1155 -168.06 -41.48 22.94
CA LEU A 1155 -169.05 -42.51 22.60
C LEU A 1155 -169.88 -42.89 23.82
N GLU A 1156 -169.25 -43.15 24.96
CA GLU A 1156 -169.94 -43.39 26.23
C GLU A 1156 -170.83 -42.21 26.63
N ARG A 1157 -170.34 -40.97 26.50
CA ARG A 1157 -171.14 -39.76 26.75
C ARG A 1157 -172.37 -39.71 25.86
N THR A 1158 -172.24 -40.00 24.56
CA THR A 1158 -173.39 -40.03 23.65
C THR A 1158 -174.38 -41.15 23.96
N TRP A 1159 -173.88 -42.31 24.41
CA TRP A 1159 -174.71 -43.44 24.82
C TRP A 1159 -175.51 -43.10 26.08
N LEU A 1160 -174.86 -42.52 27.09
CA LEU A 1160 -175.51 -42.01 28.30
C LEU A 1160 -176.49 -40.86 28.02
N GLU A 1161 -176.16 -39.93 27.11
CA GLU A 1161 -177.08 -38.87 26.67
C GLU A 1161 -178.35 -39.45 25.99
N ALA A 1162 -178.20 -40.52 25.20
CA ALA A 1162 -179.32 -41.22 24.56
C ALA A 1162 -180.19 -41.97 25.59
N ASP A 1163 -179.56 -42.67 26.52
CA ASP A 1163 -180.25 -43.36 27.62
C ASP A 1163 -181.00 -42.39 28.53
N PHE A 1164 -180.36 -41.28 28.91
CA PHE A 1164 -181.00 -40.21 29.68
C PHE A 1164 -182.22 -39.64 28.93
N SER A 1165 -182.11 -39.44 27.62
CA SER A 1165 -183.22 -38.97 26.79
C SER A 1165 -184.37 -39.98 26.72
N LYS A 1166 -184.08 -41.29 26.74
CA LYS A 1166 -185.07 -42.36 26.79
C LYS A 1166 -185.80 -42.38 28.15
N LEU A 1167 -185.05 -42.36 29.24
CA LEU A 1167 -185.60 -42.33 30.61
C LEU A 1167 -186.48 -41.08 30.83
N LYS A 1168 -186.07 -39.93 30.27
CA LYS A 1168 -186.85 -38.70 30.32
C LYS A 1168 -188.20 -38.82 29.61
N LYS A 1169 -188.27 -39.55 28.49
CA LYS A 1169 -189.53 -39.82 27.78
C LYS A 1169 -190.43 -40.76 28.58
N GLU A 1170 -189.87 -41.84 29.12
CA GLU A 1170 -190.62 -42.78 29.98
C GLU A 1170 -191.19 -42.06 31.23
N PHE A 1171 -190.42 -41.14 31.82
CA PHE A 1171 -190.87 -40.30 32.92
C PHE A 1171 -192.03 -39.38 32.51
N GLN A 1172 -191.95 -38.73 31.33
CA GLN A 1172 -193.03 -37.89 30.81
C GLN A 1172 -194.30 -38.70 30.51
N GLU A 1173 -194.18 -39.92 29.99
CA GLU A 1173 -195.32 -40.81 29.74
C GLU A 1173 -196.00 -41.26 31.04
N LEU A 1174 -195.21 -41.58 32.08
CA LEU A 1174 -195.71 -41.90 33.42
C LEU A 1174 -196.43 -40.70 34.06
N ASP A 1175 -195.90 -39.49 33.89
CA ASP A 1175 -196.50 -38.26 34.42
C ASP A 1175 -197.85 -37.94 33.74
N ILE A 1176 -197.95 -38.18 32.42
CA ILE A 1176 -199.21 -38.08 31.66
C ILE A 1176 -200.23 -39.15 32.10
N ALA A 1177 -199.78 -40.36 32.41
CA ALA A 1177 -200.66 -41.43 32.91
C ALA A 1177 -201.20 -41.11 34.32
N SER A 1178 -200.34 -40.59 35.21
CA SER A 1178 -200.70 -40.17 36.57
C SER A 1178 -201.76 -39.06 36.58
N THR A 1179 -201.61 -38.05 35.72
CA THR A 1179 -202.55 -36.93 35.60
C THR A 1179 -203.93 -37.36 35.06
N LYS A 1180 -204.02 -38.39 34.21
CA LYS A 1180 -205.31 -38.92 33.72
C LYS A 1180 -206.09 -39.71 34.77
N LEU A 1181 -205.42 -40.34 35.73
CA LEU A 1181 -206.05 -41.12 36.80
C LEU A 1181 -206.68 -40.24 37.91
N THR A 1182 -206.28 -38.97 38.01
CA THR A 1182 -206.66 -38.08 39.12
C THR A 1182 -207.99 -37.31 38.87
N ASN A 1183 -208.57 -37.39 37.67
CA ASN A 1183 -209.79 -36.64 37.29
C ASN A 1183 -211.04 -37.53 37.06
N GLN A 1184 -211.16 -38.65 37.78
CA GLN A 1184 -212.41 -39.42 37.92
C GLN A 1184 -213.14 -39.07 39.21
#